data_AF-A0AAR5PFH3-F1
#
_entry.id   AF-A0AAR5PFH3-F1
#
_cell.length_a   1.000
_cell.length_b   1.000
_cell.length_c   1.000
_cell.angle_alpha   90.00
_cell.angle_beta   90.00
_cell.angle_gamma   90.00
#
_symmetry.space_group_name_H-M   'P 1'
#
loop_
_entity.id
_entity.type
_entity.pdbx_description
1 polymer ?
#
loop_
_entity_poly.entity_id
_entity_poly.type
_entity_poly.pdbx_seq_one_letter_code
_entity_poly.pdbx_strand_id
1 'polypeptide(L)'
;MGRARFNCCPRRFRWFRGTWSPKNDVPLQPISKPESATDEADGIPFEERIQEPNILIVRSINPCLEDNGINHRTSKYEPMRRDYFAQLVVRRGQHFKLNITLSRPYDEQKDGISFIFVVEDEPKPSHGNGTMVAIPLLRKPDRHLRWNVVLHSSDGNVITVNVLTPPDTIVAKWKMDVDTRILNGGSYCYSWDTHIYILFNPWSKTDQVFMKSEEWREESVMNDVGIVYRGTYNRIKPVVWKYDQFEKDILDCSLYLVHVVGKVKSHYRSDPVKIARALAAAINSSDDEGAVQGNWDTNHSGGTAPTKWIGSKEILQKYYKTKKPVKYGQCWVFSGVLTTVCRALGIPARTITNYSSAHDTESSLTVDYYIDEKGSIIESSDSIWNFHVWNEVWMTRPDLGREYSGWQAIDATPQEMSEDIYRCGPSAVVAVKEGEVLRPYDTSFLFAEVNADKIFWRVNLINGRVQPIKLLRKDTYGIGKLILTKAPGLLEKEDITSNYKHFEKSPEERSTMLKALRQSESIFSRYYLNEDFNDIYFHMNLLDQAKIGEPFDVSLTMRNRSMTKNHPVSVILRVDAVTYQGKFVAAVKSEHFKVNVKPESTHEVKLTVTYEEYSRIKVDQSAFNISCLASIEETKFEYYAQDDFRVRKPDIKIVLRETAVETVPITADLWVENPLPVPLRKGEFTIEAPGLERKIKLKVKTVGPGEKAAGEFSFTPPTSGVFTVAAKFVSKEMDDVDGHLEILVEPKKEQPNT
;
A
#
# COMPACT_ATOMS: atom_id res chain seq x y z
N MET A 1 -49.57 17.13 30.56
CA MET A 1 -49.32 17.74 31.90
C MET A 1 -47.82 17.68 32.14
N GLY A 2 -47.05 18.70 32.50
CA GLY A 2 -47.23 20.09 32.86
C GLY A 2 -45.82 20.67 33.12
N ARG A 3 -45.61 21.95 32.79
CA ARG A 3 -44.33 22.70 32.77
C ARG A 3 -43.89 23.17 34.16
N ALA A 4 -42.57 23.39 34.33
CA ALA A 4 -41.91 24.57 34.96
C ALA A 4 -40.37 24.38 34.85
N ARG A 5 -39.57 25.11 34.04
CA ARG A 5 -39.04 26.49 34.14
C ARG A 5 -38.47 26.88 35.52
N PHE A 6 -37.16 27.18 35.58
CA PHE A 6 -36.61 28.51 35.89
C PHE A 6 -35.13 28.65 35.46
N ASN A 7 -34.74 29.90 35.20
CA ASN A 7 -33.55 30.41 34.53
C ASN A 7 -32.29 30.48 35.43
N CYS A 8 -31.09 30.52 34.82
CA CYS A 8 -30.24 31.74 34.81
C CYS A 8 -28.88 31.59 34.06
N CYS A 9 -28.74 32.43 33.02
CA CYS A 9 -27.55 33.18 32.57
C CYS A 9 -26.31 32.51 31.92
N PRO A 10 -26.01 32.86 30.64
CA PRO A 10 -24.64 32.85 30.10
C PRO A 10 -24.15 34.26 29.72
N ARG A 11 -22.93 34.60 30.14
CA ARG A 11 -22.21 35.83 29.78
C ARG A 11 -21.83 35.83 28.29
N ARG A 12 -22.30 36.84 27.54
CA ARG A 12 -21.87 37.19 26.18
C ARG A 12 -20.67 38.14 26.23
N PHE A 13 -19.59 37.83 25.53
CA PHE A 13 -18.61 38.82 25.07
C PHE A 13 -18.72 38.96 23.55
N ARG A 14 -18.95 40.21 23.10
CA ARG A 14 -19.13 40.62 21.71
C ARG A 14 -17.76 40.72 21.02
N TRP A 15 -17.64 40.13 19.83
CA TRP A 15 -16.60 40.48 18.85
C TRP A 15 -17.22 41.37 17.79
N PHE A 16 -16.66 42.57 17.61
CA PHE A 16 -17.04 43.53 16.59
C PHE A 16 -16.65 43.00 15.19
N ARG A 17 -17.61 42.90 14.28
CA ARG A 17 -17.38 42.84 12.83
C ARG A 17 -17.55 44.26 12.27
N GLY A 18 -16.48 44.83 11.75
CA GLY A 18 -16.54 46.06 10.94
C GLY A 18 -16.81 45.70 9.48
N THR A 19 -17.96 46.11 8.96
CA THR A 19 -18.28 46.13 7.53
C THR A 19 -17.83 47.46 6.93
N TRP A 20 -17.03 47.43 5.87
CA TRP A 20 -16.63 48.60 5.10
C TRP A 20 -17.64 48.87 3.97
N SER A 21 -18.02 50.12 3.79
CA SER A 21 -18.80 50.60 2.65
C SER A 21 -18.29 52.00 2.28
N PRO A 22 -17.93 52.26 1.01
CA PRO A 22 -17.42 53.57 0.61
C PRO A 22 -18.58 54.56 0.54
N LYS A 23 -18.45 55.69 1.22
CA LYS A 23 -19.29 56.88 0.97
C LYS A 23 -18.51 57.82 0.07
N ASN A 24 -19.10 58.13 -1.07
CA ASN A 24 -18.70 59.20 -1.98
C ASN A 24 -18.84 60.57 -1.31
N ASP A 25 -18.09 61.52 -1.86
CA ASP A 25 -18.19 62.98 -1.75
C ASP A 25 -17.41 63.67 -0.62
N VAL A 26 -16.11 63.89 -0.87
CA VAL A 26 -15.37 65.06 -0.37
C VAL A 26 -14.55 65.64 -1.54
N PRO A 27 -14.67 66.94 -1.90
CA PRO A 27 -13.90 67.53 -2.99
C PRO A 27 -12.43 67.71 -2.61
N LEU A 28 -11.52 67.34 -3.51
CA LEU A 28 -10.08 67.55 -3.36
C LEU A 28 -9.72 69.04 -3.53
N GLN A 29 -8.95 69.60 -2.60
CA GLN A 29 -8.36 70.94 -2.74
C GLN A 29 -7.18 70.92 -3.72
N PRO A 30 -7.02 71.94 -4.58
CA PRO A 30 -5.91 72.01 -5.52
C PRO A 30 -4.61 72.38 -4.82
N ILE A 31 -3.57 71.59 -5.08
CA ILE A 31 -2.19 71.80 -4.63
C ILE A 31 -1.59 72.99 -5.40
N SER A 32 -1.00 73.95 -4.70
CA SER A 32 -0.26 75.07 -5.28
C SER A 32 1.00 74.61 -6.01
N LYS A 33 1.25 75.15 -7.21
CA LYS A 33 2.45 74.89 -8.02
C LYS A 33 3.73 75.32 -7.28
N PRO A 34 4.86 74.61 -7.43
CA PRO A 34 6.13 75.04 -6.88
C PRO A 34 6.70 76.23 -7.66
N GLU A 35 7.28 77.18 -6.93
CA GLU A 35 8.07 78.29 -7.50
C GLU A 35 9.38 77.77 -8.11
N SER A 36 9.77 78.39 -9.22
CA SER A 36 10.96 78.07 -10.02
C SER A 36 12.26 78.39 -9.29
N ALA A 37 13.24 77.51 -9.48
CA ALA A 37 14.59 77.57 -8.95
C ALA A 37 15.35 78.86 -9.30
N THR A 38 16.14 79.35 -8.34
CA THR A 38 17.26 80.26 -8.57
C THR A 38 18.56 79.51 -8.27
N ASP A 39 19.43 79.43 -9.27
CA ASP A 39 20.84 79.03 -9.14
C ASP A 39 21.61 80.15 -8.43
N GLU A 40 22.36 79.81 -7.37
CA GLU A 40 23.78 80.18 -7.17
C GLU A 40 24.30 79.72 -5.78
N ALA A 41 25.27 78.80 -5.85
CA ALA A 41 26.49 78.63 -5.04
C ALA A 41 26.47 78.77 -3.49
N ASP A 42 26.80 77.69 -2.77
CA ASP A 42 28.16 77.47 -2.21
C ASP A 42 28.21 76.40 -1.10
N GLY A 43 29.12 75.43 -1.30
CA GLY A 43 29.86 74.66 -0.28
C GLY A 43 29.16 74.14 0.97
N ILE A 44 28.60 72.92 0.93
CA ILE A 44 28.42 72.06 2.12
C ILE A 44 28.87 70.63 1.76
N PRO A 45 29.70 69.94 2.58
CA PRO A 45 30.36 68.71 2.17
C PRO A 45 29.40 67.52 2.01
N PHE A 46 29.73 66.70 1.03
CA PHE A 46 29.17 65.40 0.70
C PHE A 46 29.37 64.37 1.85
N GLU A 47 28.30 63.62 2.13
CA GLU A 47 28.21 62.35 2.87
C GLU A 47 28.71 62.28 4.33
N GLU A 48 27.79 62.45 5.28
CA GLU A 48 27.83 61.59 6.47
C GLU A 48 27.46 60.17 6.03
N ARG A 49 28.47 59.35 5.71
CA ARG A 49 28.32 57.90 5.81
C ARG A 49 27.87 57.63 7.24
N ILE A 50 26.61 57.22 7.41
CA ILE A 50 26.16 56.58 8.64
C ILE A 50 27.17 55.46 8.91
N GLN A 51 28.06 55.68 9.86
CA GLN A 51 29.13 54.75 10.17
C GLN A 51 28.44 53.51 10.71
N GLU A 52 28.42 52.43 9.93
CA GLU A 52 27.76 51.21 10.35
C GLU A 52 28.33 50.80 11.71
N PRO A 53 27.47 50.40 12.68
CA PRO A 53 27.96 50.01 13.99
C PRO A 53 29.02 48.93 13.82
N ASN A 54 30.12 49.01 14.58
CA ASN A 54 31.30 48.14 14.43
C ASN A 54 30.99 46.63 14.57
N ILE A 55 29.77 46.31 15.02
CA ILE A 55 29.24 44.96 15.14
C ILE A 55 29.13 44.25 13.79
N LEU A 56 29.48 42.97 13.79
CA LEU A 56 29.42 42.13 12.60
C LEU A 56 27.95 41.86 12.24
N ILE A 57 27.46 42.41 11.14
CA ILE A 57 26.06 42.25 10.71
C ILE A 57 25.99 41.21 9.62
N VAL A 58 25.08 40.24 9.74
CA VAL A 58 24.74 39.32 8.64
C VAL A 58 23.83 40.04 7.65
N ARG A 59 24.23 40.07 6.38
CA ARG A 59 23.52 40.71 5.27
C ARG A 59 22.63 39.74 4.52
N SER A 60 23.13 38.55 4.25
CA SER A 60 22.41 37.50 3.53
C SER A 60 23.06 36.15 3.76
N ILE A 61 22.27 35.10 3.60
CA ILE A 61 22.72 33.71 3.67
C ILE A 61 22.35 33.03 2.35
N ASN A 62 23.35 32.59 1.61
CA ASN A 62 23.16 31.74 0.44
C ASN A 62 23.24 30.27 0.87
N PRO A 63 22.15 29.49 0.70
CA PRO A 63 22.07 28.09 1.12
C PRO A 63 22.82 27.10 0.22
N CYS A 64 23.51 27.55 -0.84
CA CYS A 64 24.26 26.71 -1.77
C CYS A 64 23.42 25.53 -2.30
N LEU A 65 22.20 25.82 -2.79
CA LEU A 65 21.18 24.80 -3.10
C LEU A 65 21.65 23.75 -4.10
N GLU A 66 22.39 24.14 -5.13
CA GLU A 66 22.86 23.22 -6.17
C GLU A 66 23.84 22.19 -5.57
N ASP A 67 24.92 22.67 -4.94
CA ASP A 67 25.92 21.84 -4.27
C ASP A 67 25.29 20.94 -3.20
N ASN A 68 24.48 21.53 -2.31
CA ASN A 68 23.84 20.77 -1.24
C ASN A 68 22.80 19.78 -1.79
N GLY A 69 22.05 20.16 -2.82
CA GLY A 69 21.04 19.30 -3.45
C GLY A 69 21.64 18.06 -4.10
N ILE A 70 22.77 18.21 -4.80
CA ILE A 70 23.53 17.10 -5.39
C ILE A 70 24.11 16.23 -4.27
N ASN A 71 24.80 16.84 -3.31
CA ASN A 71 25.46 16.11 -2.24
C ASN A 71 24.49 15.41 -1.28
N HIS A 72 23.28 15.93 -1.07
CA HIS A 72 22.28 15.28 -0.20
C HIS A 72 21.27 14.44 -0.97
N ARG A 73 21.34 14.39 -2.31
CA ARG A 73 20.37 13.70 -3.16
C ARG A 73 18.96 14.20 -2.89
N THR A 74 18.82 15.53 -2.91
CA THR A 74 17.60 16.27 -2.59
C THR A 74 17.25 17.33 -3.65
N SER A 75 18.02 17.44 -4.73
CA SER A 75 17.74 18.38 -5.83
C SER A 75 16.38 18.20 -6.50
N LYS A 76 15.79 16.99 -6.45
CA LYS A 76 14.47 16.72 -7.05
C LYS A 76 13.30 17.36 -6.28
N TYR A 77 13.45 17.63 -4.97
CA TYR A 77 12.35 18.15 -4.15
C TYR A 77 11.89 19.52 -4.66
N GLU A 78 10.59 19.72 -4.80
CA GLU A 78 10.00 20.99 -5.25
C GLU A 78 10.49 22.22 -4.45
N PRO A 79 10.64 22.19 -3.10
CA PRO A 79 11.22 23.31 -2.36
C PRO A 79 12.62 23.76 -2.83
N MET A 80 13.42 22.85 -3.39
CA MET A 80 14.76 23.16 -3.91
C MET A 80 14.73 23.76 -5.32
N ARG A 81 13.62 23.60 -6.05
CA ARG A 81 13.48 23.94 -7.48
C ARG A 81 12.65 25.22 -7.72
N ARG A 82 12.21 25.92 -6.67
CA ARG A 82 11.41 27.15 -6.82
C ARG A 82 12.26 28.29 -7.36
N ASP A 83 11.70 29.08 -8.28
CA ASP A 83 12.35 30.29 -8.78
C ASP A 83 12.47 31.39 -7.70
N TYR A 84 11.51 31.39 -6.76
CA TYR A 84 11.44 32.34 -5.65
C TYR A 84 11.24 31.59 -4.33
N PHE A 85 11.90 32.05 -3.26
CA PHE A 85 11.82 31.46 -1.92
C PHE A 85 12.15 29.95 -1.89
N ALA A 86 13.16 29.54 -2.68
CA ALA A 86 13.69 28.20 -2.59
C ALA A 86 14.22 27.90 -1.18
N GLN A 87 13.99 26.68 -0.72
CA GLN A 87 14.28 26.26 0.66
C GLN A 87 15.23 25.07 0.63
N LEU A 88 16.18 25.07 1.56
CA LEU A 88 17.20 24.04 1.63
C LEU A 88 16.61 22.73 2.16
N VAL A 89 16.81 21.63 1.43
CA VAL A 89 16.45 20.27 1.83
C VAL A 89 17.72 19.45 1.94
N VAL A 90 18.01 18.93 3.13
CA VAL A 90 19.22 18.15 3.44
C VAL A 90 18.85 16.89 4.21
N ARG A 91 19.82 15.99 4.37
CA ARG A 91 19.68 14.74 5.12
C ARG A 91 20.58 14.78 6.35
N ARG A 92 20.08 14.29 7.48
CA ARG A 92 20.78 14.28 8.77
C ARG A 92 22.10 13.48 8.71
N GLY A 93 23.03 13.76 9.60
CA GLY A 93 24.31 13.02 9.66
C GLY A 93 25.30 13.35 8.54
N GLN A 94 25.05 14.38 7.73
CA GLN A 94 25.90 14.78 6.61
C GLN A 94 26.11 16.31 6.59
N HIS A 95 27.30 16.75 6.18
CA HIS A 95 27.65 18.16 6.09
C HIS A 95 26.92 18.87 4.94
N PHE A 96 26.38 20.06 5.23
CA PHE A 96 25.91 21.01 4.21
C PHE A 96 26.59 22.38 4.36
N LYS A 97 26.73 23.09 3.23
CA LYS A 97 27.41 24.39 3.14
C LYS A 97 26.44 25.55 3.23
N LEU A 98 26.86 26.63 3.89
CA LEU A 98 26.17 27.93 3.84
C LEU A 98 27.20 29.03 3.58
N ASN A 99 26.90 29.95 2.66
CA ASN A 99 27.70 31.15 2.42
C ASN A 99 27.02 32.33 3.10
N ILE A 100 27.69 32.96 4.05
CA ILE A 100 27.14 34.04 4.88
C ILE A 100 27.87 35.32 4.52
N THR A 101 27.14 36.28 3.98
CA THR A 101 27.65 37.63 3.67
C THR A 101 27.51 38.52 4.89
N LEU A 102 28.62 39.15 5.28
CA LEU A 102 28.76 39.96 6.49
C LEU A 102 28.95 41.45 6.10
N SER A 103 28.76 42.38 7.04
CA SER A 103 29.03 43.82 6.81
C SER A 103 30.52 44.14 6.63
N ARG A 104 31.39 43.34 7.25
CA ARG A 104 32.85 43.47 7.17
C ARG A 104 33.52 42.08 7.26
N PRO A 105 34.83 41.96 7.01
CA PRO A 105 35.53 40.70 7.18
C PRO A 105 35.44 40.18 8.62
N TYR A 106 35.29 38.87 8.75
CA TYR A 106 35.27 38.17 10.03
C TYR A 106 36.65 38.19 10.68
N ASP A 107 36.73 38.67 11.94
CA ASP A 107 37.94 38.64 12.75
C ASP A 107 37.71 37.80 14.00
N GLU A 108 38.22 36.58 14.01
CA GLU A 108 38.02 35.63 15.10
C GLU A 108 38.59 36.09 16.46
N GLN A 109 39.52 37.05 16.48
CA GLN A 109 40.01 37.59 17.75
C GLN A 109 39.02 38.56 18.40
N LYS A 110 38.07 39.08 17.61
CA LYS A 110 37.12 40.13 18.04
C LYS A 110 35.68 39.67 17.99
N ASP A 111 35.34 38.79 17.05
CA ASP A 111 33.98 38.41 16.69
C ASP A 111 33.66 36.99 17.17
N GLY A 112 32.55 36.86 17.89
CA GLY A 112 31.88 35.59 18.13
C GLY A 112 30.68 35.45 17.21
N ILE A 113 30.53 34.27 16.61
CA ILE A 113 29.33 33.90 15.84
C ILE A 113 28.75 32.62 16.45
N SER A 114 27.44 32.59 16.65
CA SER A 114 26.70 31.41 17.12
C SER A 114 25.47 31.20 16.25
N PHE A 115 25.10 29.94 16.07
CA PHE A 115 23.97 29.50 15.27
C PHE A 115 22.94 28.85 16.17
N ILE A 116 21.69 29.30 16.08
CA ILE A 116 20.58 28.75 16.85
C ILE A 116 19.60 28.10 15.89
N PHE A 117 19.45 26.78 15.99
CA PHE A 117 18.51 26.00 15.20
C PHE A 117 17.30 25.64 16.06
N VAL A 118 16.10 25.86 15.53
CA VAL A 118 14.84 25.59 16.23
C VAL A 118 13.88 24.83 15.32
N VAL A 119 13.26 23.78 15.83
CA VAL A 119 12.19 23.06 15.12
C VAL A 119 10.98 24.00 14.96
N GLU A 120 10.54 24.23 13.72
CA GLU A 120 9.59 25.29 13.37
C GLU A 120 8.22 25.16 14.05
N ASP A 121 7.72 23.93 14.12
CA ASP A 121 6.40 23.59 14.65
C ASP A 121 6.42 23.21 16.14
N GLU A 122 7.54 23.45 16.83
CA GLU A 122 7.66 23.21 18.27
C GLU A 122 7.27 24.48 19.06
N PRO A 123 6.14 24.49 19.78
CA PRO A 123 5.71 25.67 20.55
C PRO A 123 6.58 25.96 21.76
N LYS A 124 7.29 24.96 22.32
CA LYS A 124 8.20 25.13 23.46
C LYS A 124 9.56 24.48 23.17
N PRO A 125 10.39 25.11 22.31
CA PRO A 125 11.69 24.57 21.97
C PRO A 125 12.58 24.44 23.20
N SER A 126 13.34 23.35 23.29
CA SER A 126 14.25 23.12 24.42
C SER A 126 15.49 22.33 23.99
N HIS A 127 16.60 22.60 24.67
CA HIS A 127 17.84 21.86 24.46
C HIS A 127 17.71 20.38 24.85
N GLY A 128 17.04 20.08 25.96
CA GLY A 128 16.90 18.71 26.47
C GLY A 128 16.13 17.78 25.53
N ASN A 129 15.15 18.32 24.78
CA ASN A 129 14.39 17.55 23.79
C ASN A 129 15.01 17.58 22.39
N GLY A 130 16.15 18.26 22.22
CA GLY A 130 16.81 18.43 20.92
C GLY A 130 16.04 19.28 19.92
N THR A 131 15.01 20.03 20.34
CA THR A 131 14.20 20.90 19.48
C THR A 131 14.75 22.33 19.35
N MET A 132 15.76 22.65 20.16
CA MET A 132 16.56 23.88 20.07
C MET A 132 18.04 23.54 20.26
N VAL A 133 18.90 24.00 19.35
CA VAL A 133 20.34 23.73 19.38
C VAL A 133 21.08 25.03 19.14
N ALA A 134 21.95 25.43 20.07
CA ALA A 134 22.82 26.60 19.92
C ALA A 134 24.28 26.13 19.82
N ILE A 135 24.99 26.53 18.75
CA ILE A 135 26.35 26.07 18.44
C ILE A 135 27.22 27.26 17.99
N PRO A 136 28.40 27.49 18.59
CA PRO A 136 29.31 28.52 18.13
C PRO A 136 29.95 28.14 16.79
N LEU A 137 30.45 29.13 16.06
CA LEU A 137 31.33 28.91 14.91
C LEU A 137 32.68 28.35 15.40
N LEU A 138 33.09 27.21 14.85
CA LEU A 138 34.31 26.49 15.22
C LEU A 138 35.36 26.58 14.11
N ARG A 139 36.64 26.62 14.50
CA ARG A 139 37.77 26.43 13.55
C ARG A 139 37.91 24.99 13.06
N LYS A 140 37.64 24.04 13.96
CA LYS A 140 37.80 22.60 13.73
C LYS A 140 36.62 21.87 14.36
N PRO A 141 36.22 20.70 13.82
CA PRO A 141 35.16 19.91 14.42
C PRO A 141 35.50 19.52 15.86
N ASP A 142 34.53 19.71 16.76
CA ASP A 142 34.58 19.25 18.14
C ASP A 142 33.76 17.96 18.26
N ARG A 143 34.43 16.87 18.65
CA ARG A 143 33.80 15.55 18.83
C ARG A 143 32.93 15.46 20.08
N HIS A 144 33.09 16.37 21.03
CA HIS A 144 32.25 16.46 22.22
C HIS A 144 30.90 17.13 21.93
N LEU A 145 30.83 17.91 20.84
CA LEU A 145 29.59 18.52 20.37
C LEU A 145 28.87 17.60 19.38
N ARG A 146 27.56 17.44 19.60
CA ARG A 146 26.70 16.64 18.70
C ARG A 146 26.55 17.32 17.34
N TRP A 147 26.26 18.62 17.35
CA TRP A 147 26.22 19.47 16.18
C TRP A 147 27.53 20.23 16.02
N ASN A 148 27.94 20.47 14.78
CA ASN A 148 29.14 21.23 14.49
C ASN A 148 28.84 22.28 13.41
N VAL A 149 29.29 23.52 13.61
CA VAL A 149 29.34 24.53 12.55
C VAL A 149 30.78 24.98 12.42
N VAL A 150 31.43 24.59 11.32
CA VAL A 150 32.88 24.77 11.14
C VAL A 150 33.15 25.77 10.03
N LEU A 151 34.02 26.73 10.28
CA LEU A 151 34.49 27.67 9.28
C LEU A 151 35.29 26.92 8.21
N HIS A 152 34.82 26.96 6.96
CA HIS A 152 35.47 26.34 5.82
C HIS A 152 36.41 27.33 5.11
N SER A 153 35.94 28.54 4.87
CA SER A 153 36.71 29.62 4.25
C SER A 153 36.19 30.99 4.66
N SER A 154 37.05 31.99 4.61
CA SER A 154 36.73 33.40 4.85
C SER A 154 37.38 34.21 3.73
N ASP A 155 36.57 34.79 2.85
CA ASP A 155 37.02 35.59 1.71
C ASP A 155 36.31 36.95 1.70
N GLY A 156 37.08 38.00 1.99
CA GLY A 156 36.55 39.35 2.21
C GLY A 156 35.43 39.33 3.26
N ASN A 157 34.22 39.72 2.82
CA ASN A 157 33.03 39.81 3.66
C ASN A 157 32.18 38.53 3.67
N VAL A 158 32.62 37.45 3.00
CA VAL A 158 31.86 36.21 2.91
C VAL A 158 32.59 35.11 3.65
N ILE A 159 31.89 34.48 4.61
CA ILE A 159 32.36 33.24 5.22
C ILE A 159 31.57 32.06 4.65
N THR A 160 32.26 30.96 4.38
CA THR A 160 31.62 29.67 4.09
C THR A 160 31.71 28.81 5.35
N VAL A 161 30.56 28.28 5.78
CA VAL A 161 30.50 27.37 6.93
C VAL A 161 29.97 26.00 6.51
N ASN A 162 30.49 24.96 7.15
CA ASN A 162 30.01 23.59 7.03
C ASN A 162 29.23 23.22 8.30
N VAL A 163 27.94 22.94 8.15
CA VAL A 163 27.07 22.50 9.25
C VAL A 163 26.96 20.98 9.21
N LEU A 164 27.28 20.31 10.31
CA LEU A 164 27.06 18.88 10.53
C LEU A 164 26.00 18.67 11.60
N THR A 165 24.98 17.90 11.24
CA THR A 165 23.93 17.48 12.15
C THR A 165 24.18 16.04 12.60
N PRO A 166 23.78 15.66 13.82
CA PRO A 166 23.78 14.27 14.27
C PRO A 166 22.93 13.35 13.36
N PRO A 167 23.26 12.06 13.25
CA PRO A 167 22.45 11.10 12.50
C PRO A 167 21.09 10.81 13.16
N ASP A 168 20.86 11.24 14.39
CA ASP A 168 19.58 11.15 15.12
C ASP A 168 18.86 12.51 15.22
N THR A 169 19.20 13.46 14.33
CA THR A 169 18.49 14.74 14.25
C THR A 169 17.00 14.54 13.93
N ILE A 170 16.14 15.34 14.55
CA ILE A 170 14.68 15.37 14.32
C ILE A 170 14.40 15.69 12.85
N VAL A 171 13.58 14.85 12.22
CA VAL A 171 13.08 15.07 10.86
C VAL A 171 11.93 16.08 10.90
N ALA A 172 12.22 17.31 10.45
CA ALA A 172 11.30 18.45 10.53
C ALA A 172 11.80 19.61 9.64
N LYS A 173 11.03 20.70 9.64
CA LYS A 173 11.51 22.03 9.24
C LYS A 173 12.20 22.70 10.42
N TRP A 174 13.33 23.33 10.13
CA TRP A 174 14.14 24.04 11.11
C TRP A 174 14.28 25.51 10.71
N LYS A 175 14.11 26.39 11.69
CA LYS A 175 14.52 27.80 11.63
C LYS A 175 15.98 27.92 12.06
N MET A 176 16.64 28.96 11.58
CA MET A 176 18.01 29.26 11.96
C MET A 176 18.17 30.76 12.22
N ASP A 177 18.68 31.08 13.40
CA ASP A 177 19.13 32.41 13.76
C ASP A 177 20.67 32.43 13.84
N VAL A 178 21.28 33.55 13.46
CA VAL A 178 22.72 33.78 13.55
C VAL A 178 22.98 34.94 14.50
N ASP A 179 23.53 34.63 15.66
CA ASP A 179 23.94 35.60 16.66
C ASP A 179 25.41 35.98 16.45
N THR A 180 25.67 37.26 16.30
CA THR A 180 27.01 37.82 16.26
C THR A 180 27.26 38.71 17.47
N ARG A 181 28.48 38.70 17.98
CA ARG A 181 28.87 39.49 19.14
C ARG A 181 30.31 39.97 19.01
N ILE A 182 30.59 41.18 19.49
CA ILE A 182 31.97 41.65 19.70
C ILE A 182 32.38 41.38 21.14
N LEU A 183 33.62 40.94 21.37
CA LEU A 183 34.23 40.89 22.70
C LEU A 183 34.12 42.26 23.39
N ASN A 184 33.42 42.30 24.54
CA ASN A 184 33.14 43.53 25.31
C ASN A 184 32.30 44.60 24.58
N GLY A 185 31.52 44.20 23.56
CA GLY A 185 30.65 45.10 22.80
C GLY A 185 29.20 44.62 22.71
N GLY A 186 28.48 45.14 21.71
CA GLY A 186 27.09 44.77 21.42
C GLY A 186 26.93 43.39 20.79
N SER A 187 25.68 42.92 20.71
CA SER A 187 25.24 41.70 20.02
C SER A 187 24.20 42.03 18.94
N TYR A 188 24.20 41.28 17.85
CA TYR A 188 23.24 41.36 16.75
C TYR A 188 22.71 39.97 16.42
N CYS A 189 21.42 39.86 16.18
CA CYS A 189 20.76 38.60 15.82
C CYS A 189 20.15 38.74 14.43
N TYR A 190 20.48 37.83 13.54
CA TYR A 190 19.87 37.72 12.22
C TYR A 190 19.00 36.47 12.17
N SER A 191 17.69 36.66 12.08
CA SER A 191 16.76 35.55 11.81
C SER A 191 16.69 35.30 10.32
N TRP A 192 17.02 34.08 9.90
CA TRP A 192 16.89 33.70 8.50
C TRP A 192 15.40 33.55 8.15
N ASP A 193 14.97 34.20 7.08
CA ASP A 193 13.57 34.30 6.64
C ASP A 193 13.03 33.04 5.94
N THR A 194 13.81 31.97 5.91
CA THR A 194 13.45 30.68 5.31
C THR A 194 13.71 29.52 6.28
N HIS A 195 13.55 28.29 5.79
CA HIS A 195 13.62 27.08 6.59
C HIS A 195 14.55 26.05 5.96
N ILE A 196 15.09 25.18 6.80
CA ILE A 196 15.88 24.02 6.40
C ILE A 196 15.04 22.77 6.67
N TYR A 197 14.78 21.96 5.65
CA TYR A 197 14.21 20.63 5.81
C TYR A 197 15.34 19.65 6.11
N ILE A 198 15.27 18.96 7.24
CA ILE A 198 16.23 17.90 7.58
C ILE A 198 15.49 16.57 7.54
N LEU A 199 15.96 15.66 6.68
CA LEU A 199 15.33 14.36 6.40
C LEU A 199 16.18 13.19 6.91
N PHE A 200 15.61 11.99 6.90
CA PHE A 200 16.35 10.74 7.11
C PHE A 200 17.43 10.52 6.03
N ASN A 201 18.51 9.82 6.40
CA ASN A 201 19.66 9.62 5.53
C ASN A 201 20.02 8.14 5.26
N PRO A 202 19.41 7.53 4.22
CA PRO A 202 19.74 6.17 3.78
C PRO A 202 21.19 5.95 3.32
N TRP A 203 21.95 7.02 3.03
CA TRP A 203 23.35 6.95 2.59
C TRP A 203 24.34 7.04 3.75
N SER A 204 23.92 7.46 4.94
CA SER A 204 24.79 7.56 6.10
C SER A 204 24.82 6.26 6.89
N LYS A 205 26.01 5.65 7.05
CA LYS A 205 26.20 4.40 7.80
C LYS A 205 25.79 4.47 9.27
N THR A 206 25.68 5.67 9.83
CA THR A 206 25.31 5.92 11.22
C THR A 206 23.84 6.23 11.40
N ASP A 207 23.07 6.39 10.32
CA ASP A 207 21.62 6.59 10.37
C ASP A 207 20.91 5.25 10.56
N GLN A 208 19.83 5.25 11.34
CA GLN A 208 18.97 4.10 11.57
C GLN A 208 18.35 3.54 10.27
N VAL A 209 18.16 4.38 9.25
CA VAL A 209 17.62 3.97 7.94
C VAL A 209 18.71 3.64 6.90
N PHE A 210 19.97 3.47 7.32
CA PHE A 210 21.07 3.17 6.41
C PHE A 210 20.80 1.92 5.57
N MET A 211 20.81 2.07 4.25
CA MET A 211 20.62 0.98 3.32
C MET A 211 21.91 0.78 2.52
N LYS A 212 22.59 -0.36 2.70
CA LYS A 212 23.88 -0.61 2.07
C LYS A 212 23.79 -0.69 0.54
N SER A 213 22.76 -1.34 0.02
CA SER A 213 22.56 -1.52 -1.44
C SER A 213 22.25 -0.19 -2.11
N GLU A 214 23.06 0.18 -3.11
CA GLU A 214 22.87 1.39 -3.89
C GLU A 214 21.63 1.29 -4.78
N GLU A 215 21.44 0.14 -5.41
CA GLU A 215 20.29 -0.17 -6.26
C GLU A 215 18.97 -0.02 -5.49
N TRP A 216 18.92 -0.54 -4.27
CA TRP A 216 17.74 -0.37 -3.42
C TRP A 216 17.60 1.06 -2.90
N ARG A 217 18.67 1.82 -2.68
CA ARG A 217 18.54 3.26 -2.35
C ARG A 217 17.90 4.02 -3.51
N GLU A 218 18.30 3.73 -4.74
CA GLU A 218 17.69 4.35 -5.91
C GLU A 218 16.21 3.92 -6.03
N GLU A 219 15.92 2.61 -5.97
CA GLU A 219 14.56 2.09 -6.12
C GLU A 219 13.60 2.54 -5.01
N SER A 220 14.03 2.49 -3.75
CA SER A 220 13.15 2.63 -2.59
C SER A 220 13.16 4.02 -1.97
N VAL A 221 13.93 4.97 -2.52
CA VAL A 221 13.96 6.38 -2.09
C VAL A 221 13.82 7.33 -3.29
N MET A 222 14.60 7.12 -4.35
CA MET A 222 14.75 8.08 -5.45
C MET A 222 13.83 7.85 -6.65
N ASN A 223 13.36 6.61 -6.84
CA ASN A 223 12.39 6.27 -7.86
C ASN A 223 10.99 6.73 -7.43
N ASP A 224 10.32 7.50 -8.27
CA ASP A 224 9.00 8.09 -8.04
C ASP A 224 7.87 7.36 -8.79
N VAL A 225 8.19 6.22 -9.41
CA VAL A 225 7.24 5.33 -10.07
C VAL A 225 7.43 3.90 -9.57
N GLY A 226 6.32 3.23 -9.25
CA GLY A 226 6.30 1.85 -8.79
C GLY A 226 5.31 0.98 -9.55
N ILE A 227 5.24 -0.29 -9.15
CA ILE A 227 4.24 -1.26 -9.61
C ILE A 227 3.57 -1.85 -8.38
N VAL A 228 2.25 -1.87 -8.39
CA VAL A 228 1.43 -2.66 -7.46
C VAL A 228 0.85 -3.83 -8.21
N TYR A 229 0.96 -5.03 -7.66
CA TYR A 229 0.40 -6.24 -8.25
C TYR A 229 -1.01 -6.47 -7.72
N ARG A 230 -1.95 -6.78 -8.61
CA ARG A 230 -3.35 -7.06 -8.29
C ARG A 230 -3.78 -8.34 -8.97
N GLY A 231 -5.01 -8.80 -8.71
CA GLY A 231 -5.59 -9.97 -9.35
C GLY A 231 -5.53 -11.18 -8.43
N THR A 232 -5.16 -12.34 -8.95
CA THR A 232 -5.05 -13.59 -8.19
C THR A 232 -3.67 -14.20 -8.40
N TYR A 233 -3.27 -15.13 -7.54
CA TYR A 233 -1.93 -15.75 -7.61
C TYR A 233 -1.62 -16.38 -8.99
N ASN A 234 -2.64 -16.87 -9.70
CA ASN A 234 -2.55 -17.48 -11.03
C ASN A 234 -2.78 -16.50 -12.19
N ARG A 235 -3.25 -15.27 -11.93
CA ARG A 235 -3.52 -14.23 -12.94
C ARG A 235 -3.12 -12.86 -12.38
N ILE A 236 -1.80 -12.68 -12.26
CA ILE A 236 -1.19 -11.45 -11.75
C ILE A 236 -1.39 -10.31 -12.75
N LYS A 237 -1.86 -9.17 -12.26
CA LYS A 237 -2.02 -7.93 -13.03
C LYS A 237 -1.11 -6.83 -12.44
N PRO A 238 -0.03 -6.43 -13.12
CA PRO A 238 0.77 -5.28 -12.72
C PRO A 238 -0.01 -3.98 -12.99
N VAL A 239 0.04 -3.05 -12.04
CA VAL A 239 -0.52 -1.70 -12.18
C VAL A 239 0.54 -0.70 -11.78
N VAL A 240 0.88 0.21 -12.69
CA VAL A 240 1.82 1.29 -12.42
C VAL A 240 1.19 2.25 -11.39
N TRP A 241 2.00 2.67 -10.42
CA TRP A 241 1.61 3.67 -9.43
C TRP A 241 2.63 4.81 -9.41
N LYS A 242 2.17 6.05 -9.58
CA LYS A 242 3.03 7.24 -9.49
C LYS A 242 3.13 7.73 -8.05
N TYR A 243 4.30 7.53 -7.42
CA TYR A 243 4.53 8.04 -6.07
C TYR A 243 4.71 9.55 -6.05
N ASP A 244 5.42 10.11 -7.03
CA ASP A 244 5.60 11.56 -7.23
C ASP A 244 6.05 12.29 -5.93
N GLN A 245 6.90 11.66 -5.10
CA GLN A 245 7.24 12.15 -3.75
C GLN A 245 7.96 13.51 -3.69
N PHE A 246 8.52 13.94 -4.82
CA PHE A 246 9.27 15.19 -4.95
C PHE A 246 8.43 16.38 -5.42
N GLU A 247 7.15 16.15 -5.70
CA GLU A 247 6.25 17.15 -6.25
C GLU A 247 5.76 18.14 -5.17
N LYS A 248 5.14 19.23 -5.64
CA LYS A 248 4.62 20.31 -4.79
C LYS A 248 3.73 19.77 -3.66
N ASP A 249 3.88 20.35 -2.47
CA ASP A 249 3.11 20.10 -1.24
C ASP A 249 3.31 18.69 -0.62
N ILE A 250 4.00 17.75 -1.29
CA ILE A 250 4.10 16.38 -0.81
C ILE A 250 4.98 16.26 0.44
N LEU A 251 6.16 16.89 0.45
CA LEU A 251 7.05 16.89 1.62
C LEU A 251 6.39 17.55 2.84
N ASP A 252 5.74 18.69 2.61
CA ASP A 252 4.99 19.42 3.64
C ASP A 252 3.81 18.62 4.18
N CYS A 253 3.10 17.92 3.31
CA CYS A 253 2.03 17.02 3.69
C CYS A 253 2.55 15.84 4.53
N SER A 254 3.69 15.27 4.16
CA SER A 254 4.32 14.18 4.90
C SER A 254 4.68 14.60 6.33
N LEU A 255 5.28 15.79 6.51
CA LEU A 255 5.58 16.33 7.84
C LEU A 255 4.30 16.63 8.64
N TYR A 256 3.27 17.18 7.99
CA TYR A 256 1.97 17.42 8.61
C TYR A 256 1.30 16.12 9.09
N LEU A 257 1.34 15.05 8.29
CA LEU A 257 0.80 13.74 8.65
C LEU A 257 1.52 13.16 9.89
N VAL A 258 2.84 13.32 9.99
CA VAL A 258 3.60 12.87 11.17
C VAL A 258 3.27 13.70 12.41
N HIS A 259 3.30 15.03 12.30
CA HIS A 259 3.14 15.91 13.45
C HIS A 259 1.69 16.00 13.92
N VAL A 260 0.78 16.38 13.02
CA VAL A 260 -0.57 16.85 13.39
C VAL A 260 -1.54 15.67 13.50
N VAL A 261 -1.48 14.75 12.53
CA VAL A 261 -2.40 13.61 12.46
C VAL A 261 -1.88 12.45 13.30
N GLY A 262 -0.64 12.02 13.03
CA GLY A 262 0.05 10.97 13.77
C GLY A 262 0.46 11.39 15.19
N LYS A 263 0.31 12.67 15.54
CA LYS A 263 0.55 13.24 16.89
C LYS A 263 1.93 12.89 17.45
N VAL A 264 2.94 12.71 16.57
CA VAL A 264 4.31 12.37 16.99
C VAL A 264 4.97 13.60 17.60
N LYS A 265 5.27 13.53 18.90
CA LYS A 265 6.01 14.58 19.62
C LYS A 265 7.37 14.80 18.98
N SER A 266 7.83 16.05 18.93
CA SER A 266 9.03 16.47 18.19
C SER A 266 10.26 15.62 18.48
N HIS A 267 10.59 15.34 19.74
CA HIS A 267 11.76 14.53 20.09
C HIS A 267 11.68 13.06 19.61
N TYR A 268 10.49 12.53 19.30
CA TYR A 268 10.32 11.18 18.76
C TYR A 268 10.38 11.16 17.23
N ARG A 269 10.42 12.33 16.57
CA ARG A 269 10.54 12.41 15.10
C ARG A 269 11.96 12.15 14.59
N SER A 270 12.91 11.86 15.48
CA SER A 270 14.21 11.29 15.14
C SER A 270 14.18 9.77 14.95
N ASP A 271 13.12 9.09 15.41
CA ASP A 271 13.00 7.63 15.39
C ASP A 271 12.07 7.17 14.25
N PRO A 272 12.59 6.47 13.22
CA PRO A 272 11.80 5.95 12.11
C PRO A 272 10.80 4.87 12.56
N VAL A 273 11.02 4.16 13.68
CA VAL A 273 10.07 3.16 14.21
C VAL A 273 8.79 3.86 14.67
N LYS A 274 8.95 4.95 15.44
CA LYS A 274 7.81 5.76 15.91
C LYS A 274 7.10 6.47 14.76
N ILE A 275 7.84 6.98 13.77
CA ILE A 275 7.25 7.60 12.58
C ILE A 275 6.49 6.56 11.76
N ALA A 276 7.06 5.40 11.47
CA ALA A 276 6.41 4.36 10.67
C ALA A 276 5.11 3.88 11.32
N ARG A 277 5.11 3.65 12.65
CA ARG A 277 3.91 3.26 13.41
C ARG A 277 2.83 4.34 13.38
N ALA A 278 3.21 5.62 13.48
CA ALA A 278 2.26 6.72 13.42
C ALA A 278 1.68 6.92 12.00
N LEU A 279 2.49 6.71 10.96
CA LEU A 279 2.04 6.81 9.58
C LEU A 279 1.08 5.68 9.20
N ALA A 280 1.27 4.46 9.71
CA ALA A 280 0.31 3.38 9.53
C ALA A 280 -1.12 3.78 9.97
N ALA A 281 -1.25 4.56 11.05
CA ALA A 281 -2.52 5.16 11.44
C ALA A 281 -2.91 6.39 10.60
N ALA A 282 -2.00 7.35 10.43
CA ALA A 282 -2.30 8.67 9.86
C ALA A 282 -2.72 8.65 8.38
N ILE A 283 -2.45 7.56 7.66
CA ILE A 283 -2.84 7.40 6.26
C ILE A 283 -4.31 7.00 6.10
N ASN A 284 -4.88 6.23 7.03
CA ASN A 284 -6.31 5.92 7.03
C ASN A 284 -7.10 6.90 7.93
N SER A 285 -8.39 7.05 7.65
CA SER A 285 -9.26 7.99 8.36
C SER A 285 -10.22 7.33 9.36
N SER A 286 -9.91 6.14 9.86
CA SER A 286 -10.83 5.39 10.72
C SER A 286 -10.94 6.02 12.11
N ASP A 287 -9.82 6.49 12.67
CA ASP A 287 -9.77 7.03 14.04
C ASP A 287 -9.65 8.55 14.09
N ASP A 288 -8.99 9.13 13.10
CA ASP A 288 -8.66 10.56 13.00
C ASP A 288 -8.90 11.07 11.56
N GLU A 289 -8.67 12.36 11.31
CA GLU A 289 -8.76 12.99 9.98
C GLU A 289 -7.58 12.61 9.07
N GLY A 290 -7.27 11.31 8.95
CA GLY A 290 -6.17 10.79 8.14
C GLY A 290 -6.36 10.96 6.63
N ALA A 291 -5.32 10.61 5.85
CA ALA A 291 -5.21 11.01 4.45
C ALA A 291 -6.34 10.47 3.55
N VAL A 292 -6.71 9.20 3.73
CA VAL A 292 -7.57 8.47 2.81
C VAL A 292 -8.71 7.79 3.56
N GLN A 293 -9.92 7.89 3.02
CA GLN A 293 -11.08 7.18 3.54
C GLN A 293 -11.33 5.89 2.76
N GLY A 294 -11.43 4.76 3.47
CA GLY A 294 -11.68 3.45 2.88
C GLY A 294 -13.11 3.28 2.35
N ASN A 295 -13.28 2.55 1.26
CA ASN A 295 -14.59 2.06 0.80
C ASN A 295 -14.43 0.79 -0.06
N TRP A 296 -15.08 -0.29 0.37
CA TRP A 296 -15.09 -1.60 -0.30
C TRP A 296 -16.43 -1.95 -0.94
N ASP A 297 -17.42 -1.06 -0.83
CA ASP A 297 -18.72 -1.23 -1.48
C ASP A 297 -18.66 -0.95 -2.98
N THR A 298 -19.73 -1.28 -3.70
CA THR A 298 -19.85 -0.98 -5.14
C THR A 298 -20.19 0.49 -5.40
N ASN A 299 -20.78 1.18 -4.41
CA ASN A 299 -21.17 2.59 -4.52
C ASN A 299 -20.08 3.53 -4.02
N HIS A 300 -19.54 4.33 -4.94
CA HIS A 300 -18.50 5.34 -4.68
C HIS A 300 -19.02 6.77 -4.84
N SER A 301 -20.34 6.98 -4.76
CA SER A 301 -20.95 8.31 -4.82
C SER A 301 -20.34 9.24 -3.76
N GLY A 302 -19.94 10.44 -4.16
CA GLY A 302 -19.31 11.44 -3.26
C GLY A 302 -17.79 11.39 -3.19
N GLY A 303 -17.14 10.50 -3.95
CA GLY A 303 -15.68 10.43 -4.05
C GLY A 303 -15.19 9.87 -5.38
N THR A 304 -13.89 9.58 -5.44
CA THR A 304 -13.26 8.88 -6.55
C THR A 304 -13.21 7.38 -6.25
N ALA A 305 -13.61 6.55 -7.21
CA ALA A 305 -13.51 5.10 -7.06
C ALA A 305 -12.03 4.68 -6.90
N PRO A 306 -11.68 3.77 -5.97
CA PRO A 306 -10.29 3.36 -5.69
C PRO A 306 -9.51 2.90 -6.92
N THR A 307 -10.19 2.33 -7.92
CA THR A 307 -9.60 1.84 -9.18
C THR A 307 -9.23 2.93 -10.17
N LYS A 308 -9.68 4.18 -9.97
CA LYS A 308 -9.38 5.31 -10.86
C LYS A 308 -8.11 6.07 -10.46
N TRP A 309 -7.57 5.84 -9.27
CA TRP A 309 -6.33 6.47 -8.85
C TRP A 309 -5.14 5.93 -9.62
N ILE A 310 -4.29 6.83 -10.09
CA ILE A 310 -3.06 6.53 -10.84
C ILE A 310 -1.81 6.69 -9.95
N GLY A 311 -1.93 7.45 -8.86
CA GLY A 311 -0.81 7.79 -8.01
C GLY A 311 -1.20 8.58 -6.78
N SER A 312 -0.22 8.85 -5.93
CA SER A 312 -0.42 9.46 -4.60
C SER A 312 -0.52 10.98 -4.65
N LYS A 313 0.03 11.63 -5.68
CA LYS A 313 0.15 13.10 -5.76
C LYS A 313 -1.20 13.81 -5.60
N GLU A 314 -2.19 13.44 -6.40
CA GLU A 314 -3.50 14.09 -6.38
C GLU A 314 -4.19 13.92 -5.02
N ILE A 315 -4.07 12.73 -4.43
CA ILE A 315 -4.62 12.40 -3.12
C ILE A 315 -3.98 13.30 -2.05
N LEU A 316 -2.65 13.31 -1.95
CA LEU A 316 -1.93 14.06 -0.92
C LEU A 316 -2.08 15.58 -1.10
N GLN A 317 -2.08 16.11 -2.33
CA GLN A 317 -2.31 17.54 -2.57
C GLN A 317 -3.73 17.96 -2.18
N LYS A 318 -4.74 17.15 -2.53
CA LYS A 318 -6.14 17.40 -2.15
C LYS A 318 -6.31 17.32 -0.63
N TYR A 319 -5.72 16.31 0.01
CA TYR A 319 -5.70 16.17 1.45
C TYR A 319 -5.03 17.37 2.11
N TYR A 320 -3.81 17.74 1.69
CA TYR A 320 -3.05 18.82 2.29
C TYR A 320 -3.74 20.18 2.16
N LYS A 321 -4.42 20.42 1.03
CA LYS A 321 -5.19 21.65 0.81
C LYS A 321 -6.43 21.73 1.70
N THR A 322 -7.13 20.62 1.89
CA THR A 322 -8.44 20.59 2.59
C THR A 322 -8.36 20.21 4.05
N LYS A 323 -7.26 19.56 4.46
CA LYS A 323 -7.05 18.92 5.76
C LYS A 323 -8.17 17.93 6.13
N LYS A 324 -8.75 17.28 5.12
CA LYS A 324 -9.87 16.34 5.26
C LYS A 324 -9.61 15.05 4.46
N PRO A 325 -10.05 13.88 4.96
CA PRO A 325 -9.89 12.60 4.28
C PRO A 325 -10.36 12.61 2.83
N VAL A 326 -9.53 12.03 1.95
CA VAL A 326 -9.84 11.89 0.52
C VAL A 326 -10.58 10.58 0.27
N LYS A 327 -11.78 10.72 -0.30
CA LYS A 327 -12.65 9.61 -0.70
C LYS A 327 -12.35 9.15 -2.13
N TYR A 328 -12.12 7.88 -2.44
CA TYR A 328 -11.99 6.71 -1.54
C TYR A 328 -10.74 5.88 -1.89
N GLY A 329 -10.28 5.05 -0.94
CA GLY A 329 -9.17 4.13 -1.12
C GLY A 329 -9.51 2.67 -0.75
N GLN A 330 -8.65 1.77 -1.19
CA GLN A 330 -8.54 0.36 -0.77
C GLN A 330 -7.06 0.05 -0.51
N CYS A 331 -6.71 -1.17 -0.10
CA CYS A 331 -5.35 -1.54 0.34
C CYS A 331 -4.22 -1.01 -0.56
N TRP A 332 -4.30 -1.18 -1.89
CA TRP A 332 -3.28 -0.67 -2.81
C TRP A 332 -3.16 0.86 -2.86
N VAL A 333 -4.27 1.57 -2.61
CA VAL A 333 -4.27 3.05 -2.55
C VAL A 333 -3.60 3.50 -1.24
N PHE A 334 -3.95 2.88 -0.11
CA PHE A 334 -3.30 3.15 1.17
C PHE A 334 -1.80 2.88 1.09
N SER A 335 -1.41 1.72 0.54
CA SER A 335 -0.01 1.35 0.37
C SER A 335 0.76 2.28 -0.58
N GLY A 336 0.12 2.71 -1.68
CA GLY A 336 0.70 3.70 -2.58
C GLY A 336 0.98 5.04 -1.91
N VAL A 337 0.01 5.54 -1.14
CA VAL A 337 0.14 6.82 -0.39
C VAL A 337 1.17 6.70 0.73
N LEU A 338 1.16 5.60 1.50
CA LEU A 338 2.13 5.37 2.58
C LEU A 338 3.56 5.31 2.05
N THR A 339 3.79 4.62 0.92
CA THR A 339 5.11 4.59 0.25
C THR A 339 5.58 5.99 -0.11
N THR A 340 4.73 6.82 -0.73
CA THR A 340 5.07 8.20 -1.08
C THR A 340 5.52 8.99 0.14
N VAL A 341 4.78 8.90 1.25
CA VAL A 341 5.09 9.65 2.48
C VAL A 341 6.39 9.18 3.11
N CYS A 342 6.63 7.86 3.22
CA CYS A 342 7.89 7.33 3.73
C CYS A 342 9.09 7.76 2.85
N ARG A 343 8.97 7.65 1.52
CA ARG A 343 10.02 8.04 0.58
C ARG A 343 10.33 9.54 0.64
N ALA A 344 9.29 10.39 0.74
CA ALA A 344 9.44 11.84 0.90
C ALA A 344 10.21 12.22 2.17
N LEU A 345 10.05 11.46 3.26
CA LEU A 345 10.79 11.68 4.50
C LEU A 345 12.21 11.10 4.48
N GLY A 346 12.56 10.34 3.43
CA GLY A 346 13.84 9.64 3.30
C GLY A 346 13.89 8.28 3.99
N ILE A 347 12.76 7.68 4.35
CA ILE A 347 12.69 6.29 4.81
C ILE A 347 12.57 5.40 3.57
N PRO A 348 13.52 4.48 3.31
CA PRO A 348 13.43 3.58 2.16
C PRO A 348 12.19 2.70 2.30
N ALA A 349 11.34 2.69 1.28
CA ALA A 349 10.03 2.03 1.34
C ALA A 349 9.64 1.34 0.02
N ARG A 350 8.94 0.20 0.10
CA ARG A 350 8.39 -0.54 -1.06
C ARG A 350 6.99 -1.09 -0.76
N THR A 351 6.20 -1.30 -1.81
CA THR A 351 4.85 -1.87 -1.74
C THR A 351 4.92 -3.39 -1.90
N ILE A 352 4.24 -4.12 -1.02
CA ILE A 352 4.20 -5.59 -1.02
C ILE A 352 2.80 -6.05 -1.36
N THR A 353 2.68 -7.07 -2.21
CA THR A 353 1.39 -7.74 -2.52
C THR A 353 1.44 -9.18 -2.06
N ASN A 354 0.55 -9.56 -1.15
CA ASN A 354 0.34 -10.94 -0.73
C ASN A 354 -0.91 -11.52 -1.38
N TYR A 355 -0.81 -12.71 -1.97
CA TYR A 355 -1.95 -13.40 -2.59
C TYR A 355 -2.51 -14.48 -1.67
N SER A 356 -3.84 -14.56 -1.60
CA SER A 356 -4.56 -15.37 -0.59
C SER A 356 -4.21 -14.92 0.84
N SER A 357 -4.34 -13.62 1.12
CA SER A 357 -4.04 -13.04 2.44
C SER A 357 -5.13 -13.41 3.42
N ALA A 358 -4.78 -14.02 4.54
CA ALA A 358 -5.73 -14.23 5.63
C ALA A 358 -6.01 -12.91 6.34
N HIS A 359 -7.26 -12.72 6.75
CA HIS A 359 -7.66 -11.69 7.69
C HIS A 359 -8.21 -12.41 8.92
N ASP A 360 -7.31 -12.70 9.86
CA ASP A 360 -7.61 -13.36 11.14
C ASP A 360 -8.10 -12.30 12.13
N THR A 361 -9.40 -12.36 12.43
CA THR A 361 -10.07 -11.42 13.32
C THR A 361 -10.08 -11.91 14.78
N GLU A 362 -9.78 -13.19 15.01
CA GLU A 362 -9.84 -13.82 16.33
C GLU A 362 -8.45 -13.95 16.99
N SER A 363 -7.38 -13.53 16.30
CA SER A 363 -5.98 -13.68 16.73
C SER A 363 -5.62 -15.14 17.04
N SER A 364 -6.24 -16.08 16.33
CA SER A 364 -6.06 -17.52 16.51
C SER A 364 -4.83 -18.04 15.77
N LEU A 365 -4.26 -17.23 14.85
CA LEU A 365 -3.28 -17.62 13.82
C LEU A 365 -3.85 -18.67 12.84
N THR A 366 -5.16 -18.87 12.86
CA THR A 366 -5.91 -19.75 11.98
C THR A 366 -7.03 -18.98 11.31
N VAL A 367 -7.56 -19.51 10.22
CA VAL A 367 -8.78 -19.00 9.59
C VAL A 367 -9.87 -20.03 9.82
N ASP A 368 -10.82 -19.71 10.69
CA ASP A 368 -11.75 -20.69 11.24
C ASP A 368 -13.11 -20.66 10.50
N TYR A 369 -13.45 -21.79 9.86
CA TYR A 369 -14.70 -22.01 9.16
C TYR A 369 -15.62 -22.93 9.96
N TYR A 370 -16.80 -22.44 10.31
CA TYR A 370 -17.79 -23.20 11.07
C TYR A 370 -18.85 -23.80 10.14
N ILE A 371 -19.04 -25.11 10.21
CA ILE A 371 -19.93 -25.88 9.34
C ILE A 371 -21.07 -26.44 10.17
N ASP A 372 -22.30 -26.11 9.78
CA ASP A 372 -23.52 -26.57 10.43
C ASP A 372 -23.82 -28.05 10.13
N GLU A 373 -24.89 -28.59 10.73
CA GLU A 373 -25.32 -29.98 10.57
C GLU A 373 -25.58 -30.39 9.10
N LYS A 374 -25.91 -29.42 8.23
CA LYS A 374 -26.27 -29.59 6.82
C LYS A 374 -25.10 -29.39 5.85
N GLY A 375 -23.90 -29.14 6.39
CA GLY A 375 -22.71 -28.89 5.57
C GLY A 375 -22.64 -27.47 5.01
N SER A 376 -23.41 -26.52 5.54
CA SER A 376 -23.34 -25.10 5.17
C SER A 376 -22.38 -24.34 6.09
N ILE A 377 -21.61 -23.41 5.50
CA ILE A 377 -20.76 -22.49 6.25
C ILE A 377 -21.65 -21.49 6.99
N ILE A 378 -21.45 -21.39 8.30
CA ILE A 378 -21.97 -20.33 9.16
C ILE A 378 -21.04 -19.12 8.96
N GLU A 379 -21.60 -17.94 8.68
CA GLU A 379 -20.81 -16.71 8.53
C GLU A 379 -19.87 -16.53 9.72
N SER A 380 -18.56 -16.47 9.46
CA SER A 380 -17.52 -16.06 10.39
C SER A 380 -16.96 -14.69 10.00
N SER A 381 -16.29 -14.04 10.95
CA SER A 381 -15.62 -12.75 10.72
C SER A 381 -14.32 -12.89 9.94
N ASP A 382 -13.68 -14.06 9.98
CA ASP A 382 -12.46 -14.33 9.23
C ASP A 382 -12.72 -14.39 7.72
N SER A 383 -11.78 -13.87 6.95
CA SER A 383 -11.90 -13.86 5.49
C SER A 383 -10.55 -14.05 4.80
N ILE A 384 -10.60 -14.51 3.55
CA ILE A 384 -9.40 -14.64 2.72
C ILE A 384 -9.53 -13.68 1.55
N TRP A 385 -8.58 -12.77 1.45
CA TRP A 385 -8.51 -11.79 0.40
C TRP A 385 -7.74 -12.36 -0.79
N ASN A 386 -8.29 -12.22 -1.99
CA ASN A 386 -7.61 -12.64 -3.23
C ASN A 386 -6.17 -12.11 -3.31
N PHE A 387 -6.01 -10.84 -2.93
CA PHE A 387 -4.74 -10.21 -2.65
C PHE A 387 -4.93 -9.12 -1.60
N HIS A 388 -3.87 -8.84 -0.86
CA HIS A 388 -3.75 -7.70 0.04
C HIS A 388 -2.42 -6.97 -0.21
N VAL A 389 -2.39 -5.67 0.06
CA VAL A 389 -1.23 -4.82 -0.24
C VAL A 389 -0.86 -3.97 0.96
N TRP A 390 0.37 -4.15 1.47
CA TRP A 390 0.97 -3.36 2.55
C TRP A 390 2.33 -2.79 2.11
N ASN A 391 3.14 -2.33 3.07
CA ASN A 391 4.43 -1.70 2.82
C ASN A 391 5.54 -2.34 3.63
N GLU A 392 6.74 -2.33 3.08
CA GLU A 392 7.95 -2.53 3.86
C GLU A 392 8.77 -1.25 3.92
N VAL A 393 9.29 -0.93 5.10
CA VAL A 393 10.21 0.17 5.35
C VAL A 393 11.53 -0.34 5.92
N TRP A 394 12.65 0.23 5.48
CA TRP A 394 13.98 -0.22 5.90
C TRP A 394 14.51 0.59 7.08
N MET A 395 14.80 -0.08 8.19
CA MET A 395 15.43 0.52 9.36
C MET A 395 16.07 -0.52 10.28
N THR A 396 16.96 -0.08 11.17
CA THR A 396 17.39 -0.90 12.30
C THR A 396 16.36 -0.86 13.43
N ARG A 397 16.34 -1.93 14.23
CA ARG A 397 15.42 -2.14 15.36
C ARG A 397 16.17 -2.17 16.70
N PRO A 398 16.70 -1.04 17.18
CA PRO A 398 17.42 -1.00 18.46
C PRO A 398 16.56 -1.43 19.66
N ASP A 399 15.23 -1.36 19.52
CA ASP A 399 14.23 -1.84 20.47
C ASP A 399 14.10 -3.37 20.53
N LEU A 400 14.48 -4.09 19.46
CA LEU A 400 14.39 -5.55 19.39
C LEU A 400 15.73 -6.28 19.35
N GLY A 401 16.75 -5.68 18.75
CA GLY A 401 18.02 -6.33 18.44
C GLY A 401 18.48 -6.11 17.00
N ARG A 402 19.75 -6.40 16.72
CA ARG A 402 20.35 -6.21 15.38
C ARG A 402 19.79 -7.20 14.35
N GLU A 403 19.46 -8.40 14.80
CA GLU A 403 18.89 -9.50 14.02
C GLU A 403 17.51 -9.19 13.43
N TYR A 404 16.77 -8.25 14.02
CA TYR A 404 15.46 -7.80 13.55
C TYR A 404 15.53 -6.54 12.67
N SER A 405 16.74 -6.07 12.36
CA SER A 405 16.96 -4.93 11.47
C SER A 405 16.76 -5.31 10.00
N GLY A 406 16.44 -4.32 9.16
CA GLY A 406 16.18 -4.52 7.73
C GLY A 406 14.76 -4.12 7.38
N TRP A 407 14.09 -4.89 6.52
CA TRP A 407 12.71 -4.64 6.14
C TRP A 407 11.74 -4.87 7.30
N GLN A 408 10.88 -3.88 7.53
CA GLN A 408 9.81 -3.91 8.52
C GLN A 408 8.47 -3.74 7.79
N ALA A 409 7.55 -4.68 7.98
CA ALA A 409 6.20 -4.59 7.44
C ALA A 409 5.38 -3.56 8.23
N ILE A 410 4.71 -2.65 7.52
CA ILE A 410 3.71 -1.72 8.04
C ILE A 410 2.51 -1.73 7.12
N ASP A 411 1.31 -1.67 7.69
CA ASP A 411 0.08 -1.60 6.92
C ASP A 411 -0.81 -0.46 7.43
N ALA A 412 -1.23 0.39 6.48
CA ALA A 412 -2.16 1.49 6.72
C ALA A 412 -3.60 1.13 6.42
N THR A 413 -3.89 -0.06 5.91
CA THR A 413 -5.25 -0.52 5.70
C THR A 413 -5.90 -0.78 7.06
N PRO A 414 -7.05 -0.16 7.37
CA PRO A 414 -7.72 -0.37 8.65
C PRO A 414 -8.38 -1.75 8.68
N GLN A 415 -7.62 -2.74 9.16
CA GLN A 415 -8.05 -4.13 9.34
C GLN A 415 -8.32 -4.39 10.82
N GLU A 416 -7.26 -4.48 11.62
CA GLU A 416 -7.32 -4.68 13.07
C GLU A 416 -6.83 -3.47 13.86
N MET A 417 -7.30 -3.36 15.11
CA MET A 417 -6.86 -2.31 16.03
C MET A 417 -5.64 -2.76 16.84
N SER A 418 -4.62 -1.90 16.91
CA SER A 418 -3.42 -2.07 17.72
C SER A 418 -3.26 -0.92 18.72
N GLU A 419 -3.47 -1.23 20.00
CA GLU A 419 -3.64 -0.26 21.09
C GLU A 419 -4.81 0.72 20.80
N ASP A 420 -5.98 0.17 20.48
CA ASP A 420 -7.25 0.89 20.20
C ASP A 420 -7.20 1.84 18.99
N ILE A 421 -6.26 1.65 18.06
CA ILE A 421 -6.07 2.46 16.85
C ILE A 421 -5.90 1.53 15.65
N TYR A 422 -6.55 1.79 14.52
CA TYR A 422 -6.37 1.06 13.26
C TYR A 422 -4.99 1.36 12.65
N ARG A 423 -4.04 0.50 12.95
CA ARG A 423 -2.66 0.54 12.45
C ARG A 423 -2.00 -0.82 12.63
N CYS A 424 -1.03 -1.13 11.78
CA CYS A 424 -0.25 -2.34 11.90
C CYS A 424 1.23 -2.08 11.65
N GLY A 425 2.08 -2.65 12.50
CA GLY A 425 3.53 -2.60 12.42
C GLY A 425 4.17 -1.40 13.15
N PRO A 426 5.50 -1.22 13.02
CA PRO A 426 6.43 -1.99 12.18
C PRO A 426 6.78 -3.37 12.77
N SER A 427 6.48 -4.44 12.03
CA SER A 427 6.92 -5.81 12.35
C SER A 427 8.17 -6.16 11.58
N ALA A 428 9.18 -6.73 12.24
CA ALA A 428 10.36 -7.21 11.52
C ALA A 428 9.97 -8.40 10.64
N VAL A 429 10.24 -8.34 9.33
CA VAL A 429 9.92 -9.42 8.39
C VAL A 429 10.60 -10.73 8.81
N VAL A 430 11.81 -10.63 9.39
CA VAL A 430 12.51 -11.77 9.99
C VAL A 430 11.75 -12.37 11.17
N ALA A 431 11.13 -11.54 12.04
CA ALA A 431 10.33 -12.05 13.16
C ALA A 431 9.08 -12.79 12.68
N VAL A 432 8.44 -12.29 11.61
CA VAL A 432 7.32 -12.98 10.94
C VAL A 432 7.81 -14.33 10.40
N LYS A 433 8.92 -14.36 9.68
CA LYS A 433 9.48 -15.61 9.14
C LYS A 433 9.77 -16.67 10.19
N GLU A 434 10.34 -16.27 11.32
CA GLU A 434 10.76 -17.17 12.39
C GLU A 434 9.65 -17.48 13.42
N GLY A 435 8.42 -17.04 13.17
CA GLY A 435 7.27 -17.28 14.05
C GLY A 435 7.41 -16.66 15.44
N GLU A 436 8.11 -15.52 15.54
CA GLU A 436 8.33 -14.76 16.77
C GLU A 436 7.13 -13.81 17.05
N VAL A 437 5.92 -14.38 17.10
CA VAL A 437 4.64 -13.65 17.07
C VAL A 437 4.42 -12.67 18.23
N LEU A 438 5.10 -12.86 19.36
CA LEU A 438 5.03 -11.97 20.52
C LEU A 438 5.90 -10.72 20.40
N ARG A 439 6.74 -10.62 19.35
CA ARG A 439 7.60 -9.46 19.14
C ARG A 439 6.78 -8.26 18.68
N PRO A 440 7.00 -7.06 19.23
CA PRO A 440 6.30 -5.89 18.75
C PRO A 440 6.84 -5.46 17.38
N TYR A 441 6.00 -4.89 16.51
CA TYR A 441 4.59 -4.59 16.72
C TYR A 441 3.76 -5.52 15.85
N ASP A 442 2.59 -5.97 16.31
CA ASP A 442 1.56 -6.62 15.47
C ASP A 442 2.03 -7.85 14.67
N THR A 443 3.14 -8.49 15.11
CA THR A 443 3.77 -9.60 14.38
C THR A 443 2.86 -10.82 14.30
N SER A 444 2.03 -11.06 15.31
CA SER A 444 1.01 -12.13 15.29
C SER A 444 0.03 -11.98 14.14
N PHE A 445 -0.49 -10.76 13.94
CA PHE A 445 -1.43 -10.46 12.86
C PHE A 445 -0.77 -10.64 11.49
N LEU A 446 0.38 -10.02 11.27
CA LEU A 446 1.13 -10.16 10.01
C LEU A 446 1.59 -11.60 9.75
N PHE A 447 1.86 -12.39 10.80
CA PHE A 447 2.14 -13.81 10.68
C PHE A 447 0.91 -14.58 10.18
N ALA A 448 -0.26 -14.33 10.76
CA ALA A 448 -1.51 -14.94 10.33
C ALA A 448 -1.80 -14.63 8.85
N GLU A 449 -1.60 -13.39 8.41
CA GLU A 449 -1.85 -12.97 7.02
C GLU A 449 -1.13 -13.84 5.96
N VAL A 450 0.05 -14.38 6.29
CA VAL A 450 0.91 -15.14 5.36
C VAL A 450 1.04 -16.64 5.68
N ASN A 451 0.76 -17.06 6.92
CA ASN A 451 0.96 -18.44 7.39
C ASN A 451 -0.28 -19.09 8.03
N ALA A 452 -1.42 -18.41 8.16
CA ALA A 452 -2.56 -19.01 8.81
C ALA A 452 -3.02 -20.30 8.11
N ASP A 453 -3.30 -21.34 8.90
CA ASP A 453 -3.93 -22.54 8.39
C ASP A 453 -5.45 -22.36 8.39
N LYS A 454 -6.14 -22.86 7.36
CA LYS A 454 -7.60 -22.87 7.35
C LYS A 454 -8.09 -24.08 8.12
N ILE A 455 -8.95 -23.84 9.09
CA ILE A 455 -9.48 -24.88 9.96
C ILE A 455 -10.97 -24.97 9.75
N PHE A 456 -11.47 -26.19 9.57
CA PHE A 456 -12.88 -26.47 9.36
C PHE A 456 -13.44 -27.16 10.60
N TRP A 457 -14.39 -26.50 11.26
CA TRP A 457 -15.04 -26.97 12.48
C TRP A 457 -16.48 -27.37 12.22
N ARG A 458 -16.92 -28.47 12.83
CA ARG A 458 -18.34 -28.82 12.94
C ARG A 458 -18.94 -28.14 14.15
N VAL A 459 -20.06 -27.45 13.95
CA VAL A 459 -20.88 -26.89 15.03
C VAL A 459 -22.26 -27.54 14.95
N ASN A 460 -22.63 -28.29 15.98
CA ASN A 460 -23.96 -28.89 16.11
C ASN A 460 -24.79 -28.11 17.14
N LEU A 461 -26.08 -27.92 16.85
CA LEU A 461 -27.02 -27.23 17.74
C LEU A 461 -28.09 -28.23 18.19
N ILE A 462 -27.84 -28.91 19.31
CA ILE A 462 -28.83 -29.81 19.89
C ILE A 462 -29.69 -29.01 20.88
N ASN A 463 -30.99 -28.90 20.62
CA ASN A 463 -31.97 -28.18 21.45
C ASN A 463 -31.59 -26.69 21.72
N GLY A 464 -31.00 -26.02 20.73
CA GLY A 464 -30.56 -24.63 20.85
C GLY A 464 -29.30 -24.42 21.70
N ARG A 465 -28.58 -25.50 22.07
CA ARG A 465 -27.27 -25.44 22.75
C ARG A 465 -26.16 -25.87 21.80
N VAL A 466 -25.12 -25.05 21.73
CA VAL A 466 -23.88 -25.34 21.01
C VAL A 466 -23.22 -26.56 21.63
N GLN A 467 -23.06 -27.63 20.85
CA GLN A 467 -22.28 -28.80 21.23
C GLN A 467 -20.78 -28.51 21.11
N PRO A 468 -19.90 -29.33 21.74
CA PRO A 468 -18.46 -29.20 21.55
C PRO A 468 -18.09 -29.19 20.07
N ILE A 469 -17.36 -28.16 19.65
CA ILE A 469 -16.86 -28.04 18.28
C ILE A 469 -15.93 -29.20 17.95
N LYS A 470 -15.98 -29.68 16.71
CA LYS A 470 -15.18 -30.81 16.26
C LYS A 470 -14.39 -30.45 15.01
N LEU A 471 -13.08 -30.68 15.06
CA LEU A 471 -12.19 -30.46 13.94
C LEU A 471 -12.50 -31.45 12.82
N LEU A 472 -12.75 -30.94 11.62
CA LEU A 472 -13.04 -31.74 10.44
C LEU A 472 -11.88 -31.82 9.45
N ARG A 473 -11.15 -30.71 9.24
CA ARG A 473 -10.01 -30.62 8.31
C ARG A 473 -9.12 -29.42 8.62
N LYS A 474 -7.85 -29.53 8.21
CA LYS A 474 -6.87 -28.45 8.12
C LYS A 474 -6.43 -28.28 6.66
N ASP A 475 -6.44 -27.08 6.11
CA ASP A 475 -5.75 -26.72 4.87
C ASP A 475 -4.58 -25.81 5.22
N THR A 476 -3.38 -26.35 5.05
CA THR A 476 -2.15 -25.75 5.50
C THR A 476 -1.37 -24.99 4.43
N TYR A 477 -1.89 -24.94 3.19
CA TYR A 477 -1.20 -24.38 2.03
C TYR A 477 -2.02 -23.29 1.32
N GLY A 478 -3.19 -22.98 1.88
CA GLY A 478 -4.16 -22.12 1.23
C GLY A 478 -3.93 -20.62 1.39
N ILE A 479 -3.03 -20.20 2.28
CA ILE A 479 -2.76 -18.80 2.66
C ILE A 479 -1.34 -18.38 2.26
N GLY A 480 -1.18 -17.11 1.91
CA GLY A 480 0.12 -16.50 1.61
C GLY A 480 0.85 -17.17 0.44
N LYS A 481 0.12 -17.50 -0.63
CA LYS A 481 0.63 -18.36 -1.71
C LYS A 481 1.78 -17.75 -2.51
N LEU A 482 1.83 -16.42 -2.56
CA LEU A 482 2.83 -15.67 -3.30
C LEU A 482 2.91 -14.26 -2.75
N ILE A 483 4.12 -13.77 -2.49
CA ILE A 483 4.37 -12.41 -2.00
C ILE A 483 5.31 -11.70 -2.99
N LEU A 484 4.83 -10.63 -3.60
CA LEU A 484 5.54 -9.90 -4.66
C LEU A 484 5.87 -8.46 -4.26
N THR A 485 6.98 -7.98 -4.78
CA THR A 485 7.32 -6.55 -4.87
C THR A 485 7.84 -6.24 -6.28
N LYS A 486 7.92 -4.96 -6.62
CA LYS A 486 8.65 -4.52 -7.81
C LYS A 486 10.15 -4.76 -7.59
N ALA A 487 10.82 -5.35 -8.58
CA ALA A 487 12.26 -5.52 -8.58
C ALA A 487 12.99 -4.16 -8.68
N PRO A 488 14.16 -4.02 -8.03
CA PRO A 488 14.94 -2.79 -8.11
C PRO A 488 15.40 -2.52 -9.54
N GLY A 489 15.25 -1.26 -10.00
CA GLY A 489 15.67 -0.84 -11.36
C GLY A 489 14.86 -1.40 -12.53
N LEU A 490 14.01 -2.41 -12.32
CA LEU A 490 13.26 -3.11 -13.37
C LEU A 490 11.74 -2.92 -13.20
N LEU A 491 10.99 -2.91 -14.29
CA LEU A 491 9.51 -2.95 -14.28
C LEU A 491 9.00 -4.40 -14.21
N GLU A 492 9.67 -5.22 -13.42
CA GLU A 492 9.41 -6.65 -13.27
C GLU A 492 9.07 -7.00 -11.81
N LYS A 493 8.47 -8.18 -11.62
CA LYS A 493 8.12 -8.71 -10.30
C LYS A 493 9.32 -9.43 -9.68
N GLU A 494 9.51 -9.22 -8.38
CA GLU A 494 10.40 -9.99 -7.52
C GLU A 494 9.55 -10.78 -6.54
N ASP A 495 9.77 -12.09 -6.48
CA ASP A 495 9.14 -12.98 -5.50
C ASP A 495 9.95 -12.98 -4.20
N ILE A 496 9.31 -12.52 -3.13
CA ILE A 496 9.90 -12.40 -1.80
C ILE A 496 9.19 -13.30 -0.77
N THR A 497 8.45 -14.31 -1.22
CA THR A 497 7.71 -15.23 -0.34
C THR A 497 8.62 -15.89 0.71
N SER A 498 9.84 -16.25 0.29
CA SER A 498 10.87 -16.85 1.15
C SER A 498 11.41 -15.91 2.24
N ASN A 499 11.13 -14.60 2.17
CA ASN A 499 11.47 -13.64 3.22
C ASN A 499 10.46 -13.66 4.36
N TYR A 500 9.20 -14.03 4.11
CA TYR A 500 8.13 -14.06 5.10
C TYR A 500 7.85 -15.44 5.68
N LYS A 501 8.18 -16.50 4.94
CA LYS A 501 7.96 -17.87 5.41
C LYS A 501 8.94 -18.87 4.81
N HIS A 502 9.07 -20.00 5.48
CA HIS A 502 9.80 -21.15 4.97
C HIS A 502 9.02 -21.82 3.83
N PHE A 503 9.71 -22.66 3.05
CA PHE A 503 9.10 -23.32 1.90
C PHE A 503 8.01 -24.29 2.35
N GLU A 504 6.85 -24.24 1.69
CA GLU A 504 5.72 -25.13 2.02
C GLU A 504 6.13 -26.61 1.98
N LYS A 505 5.66 -27.39 2.95
CA LYS A 505 6.00 -28.82 3.14
C LYS A 505 7.40 -29.06 3.71
N SER A 506 8.16 -28.02 4.07
CA SER A 506 9.43 -28.20 4.77
C SER A 506 9.22 -28.45 6.27
N PRO A 507 10.11 -29.18 6.95
CA PRO A 507 10.05 -29.35 8.41
C PRO A 507 10.14 -28.02 9.17
N GLU A 508 10.91 -27.06 8.66
CA GLU A 508 11.10 -25.74 9.27
C GLU A 508 9.80 -24.94 9.25
N GLU A 509 9.07 -24.99 8.13
CA GLU A 509 7.78 -24.33 7.97
C GLU A 509 6.78 -24.84 9.00
N ARG A 510 6.60 -26.17 9.10
CA ARG A 510 5.69 -26.77 10.10
C ARG A 510 6.14 -26.52 11.54
N SER A 511 7.44 -26.60 11.81
CA SER A 511 7.99 -26.29 13.14
C SER A 511 7.71 -24.84 13.55
N THR A 512 7.83 -23.91 12.61
CA THR A 512 7.58 -22.48 12.82
C THR A 512 6.11 -22.23 13.13
N MET A 513 5.18 -22.84 12.38
CA MET A 513 3.76 -22.73 12.65
C MET A 513 3.40 -23.30 14.04
N LEU A 514 3.90 -24.48 14.38
CA LEU A 514 3.68 -25.07 15.71
C LEU A 514 4.28 -24.21 16.85
N LYS A 515 5.44 -23.59 16.61
CA LYS A 515 6.07 -22.65 17.55
C LYS A 515 5.20 -21.40 17.73
N ALA A 516 4.64 -20.84 16.65
CA ALA A 516 3.76 -19.68 16.70
C ALA A 516 2.44 -20.00 17.42
N LEU A 517 1.82 -21.14 17.10
CA LEU A 517 0.61 -21.63 17.75
C LEU A 517 0.79 -21.88 19.25
N ARG A 518 1.96 -22.34 19.70
CA ARG A 518 2.27 -22.50 21.13
C ARG A 518 2.44 -21.18 21.87
N GLN A 519 2.85 -20.13 21.16
CA GLN A 519 2.93 -18.76 21.70
C GLN A 519 1.55 -18.09 21.70
N SER A 520 0.66 -18.48 20.78
CA SER A 520 -0.75 -18.10 20.81
C SER A 520 -1.45 -18.79 21.99
N GLU A 521 -1.95 -18.00 22.95
CA GLU A 521 -2.73 -18.51 24.08
C GLU A 521 -4.15 -18.98 23.69
N SER A 522 -4.45 -19.04 22.38
CA SER A 522 -5.76 -19.45 21.85
C SER A 522 -6.11 -20.89 22.23
N ILE A 523 -7.37 -21.13 22.61
CA ILE A 523 -7.88 -22.48 22.91
C ILE A 523 -7.91 -23.35 21.65
N PHE A 524 -8.06 -22.74 20.47
CA PHE A 524 -8.10 -23.43 19.18
C PHE A 524 -6.74 -24.03 18.79
N SER A 525 -5.62 -23.43 19.23
CA SER A 525 -4.28 -23.96 19.01
C SER A 525 -4.03 -25.30 19.73
N ARG A 526 -4.77 -25.58 20.82
CA ARG A 526 -4.67 -26.86 21.57
C ARG A 526 -5.34 -28.04 20.86
N TYR A 527 -6.34 -27.79 20.02
CA TYR A 527 -6.99 -28.83 19.21
C TYR A 527 -6.17 -29.19 17.96
N TYR A 528 -5.30 -28.28 17.51
CA TYR A 528 -4.43 -28.47 16.36
C TYR A 528 -3.43 -29.63 16.53
N LEU A 529 -3.10 -29.99 17.78
CA LEU A 529 -2.08 -30.99 18.14
C LEU A 529 -2.61 -32.42 18.37
N ASN A 530 -3.91 -32.67 18.21
CA ASN A 530 -4.48 -34.03 18.33
C ASN A 530 -4.72 -34.64 16.95
N GLU A 531 -3.71 -35.30 16.39
CA GLU A 531 -3.91 -36.33 15.37
C GLU A 531 -3.26 -37.62 15.83
N ASP A 532 -4.10 -38.60 16.18
CA ASP A 532 -4.00 -40.00 15.74
C ASP A 532 -5.04 -40.86 16.50
N PHE A 533 -6.06 -41.33 15.78
CA PHE A 533 -6.79 -42.59 16.01
C PHE A 533 -7.95 -42.67 15.00
N ASN A 534 -7.70 -43.05 13.75
CA ASN A 534 -8.79 -43.34 12.81
C ASN A 534 -8.48 -44.54 11.91
N ASP A 535 -9.39 -45.52 11.96
CA ASP A 535 -9.34 -46.74 11.18
C ASP A 535 -9.77 -46.53 9.70
N ILE A 536 -10.29 -45.35 9.32
CA ILE A 536 -10.67 -44.99 7.94
C ILE A 536 -9.97 -43.72 7.47
N TYR A 537 -9.42 -43.77 6.25
CA TYR A 537 -8.89 -42.65 5.49
C TYR A 537 -9.91 -42.16 4.45
N PHE A 538 -10.11 -40.84 4.38
CA PHE A 538 -11.01 -40.19 3.44
C PHE A 538 -10.22 -39.33 2.45
N HIS A 539 -10.57 -39.40 1.17
CA HIS A 539 -9.98 -38.59 0.10
C HIS A 539 -11.06 -38.14 -0.88
N MET A 540 -11.31 -36.83 -0.94
CA MET A 540 -12.20 -36.24 -1.95
C MET A 540 -11.44 -36.11 -3.27
N ASN A 541 -11.92 -36.78 -4.31
CA ASN A 541 -11.37 -36.67 -5.66
C ASN A 541 -11.97 -35.43 -6.34
N LEU A 542 -11.10 -34.56 -6.84
CA LEU A 542 -11.49 -33.32 -7.50
C LEU A 542 -11.26 -33.44 -9.00
N LEU A 543 -12.22 -32.91 -9.78
CA LEU A 543 -12.11 -32.82 -11.23
C LEU A 543 -11.70 -31.41 -11.65
N ASP A 544 -10.41 -31.22 -11.94
CA ASP A 544 -9.87 -29.91 -12.35
C ASP A 544 -10.20 -29.53 -13.81
N GLN A 545 -10.98 -30.34 -14.54
CA GLN A 545 -11.11 -30.21 -16.01
C GLN A 545 -12.52 -30.14 -16.58
N ALA A 546 -13.57 -30.03 -15.77
CA ALA A 546 -14.92 -30.01 -16.32
C ALA A 546 -15.20 -28.73 -17.13
N LYS A 547 -15.66 -28.91 -18.37
CA LYS A 547 -16.01 -27.80 -19.28
C LYS A 547 -17.46 -27.40 -19.07
N ILE A 548 -17.76 -26.13 -19.32
CA ILE A 548 -19.15 -25.64 -19.30
C ILE A 548 -19.97 -26.39 -20.36
N GLY A 549 -21.15 -26.89 -19.98
CA GLY A 549 -22.00 -27.71 -20.84
C GLY A 549 -21.91 -29.22 -20.57
N GLU A 550 -20.80 -29.69 -19.99
CA GLU A 550 -20.62 -31.10 -19.65
C GLU A 550 -21.12 -31.40 -18.22
N PRO A 551 -21.59 -32.64 -17.94
CA PRO A 551 -21.78 -33.09 -16.57
C PRO A 551 -20.42 -33.27 -15.89
N PHE A 552 -20.38 -33.08 -14.58
CA PHE A 552 -19.18 -33.32 -13.78
C PHE A 552 -19.50 -34.11 -12.53
N ASP A 553 -18.50 -34.81 -12.03
CA ASP A 553 -18.63 -35.71 -10.89
C ASP A 553 -17.82 -35.21 -9.69
N VAL A 554 -18.44 -35.32 -8.52
CA VAL A 554 -17.77 -35.18 -7.24
C VAL A 554 -17.72 -36.56 -6.63
N SER A 555 -16.54 -37.07 -6.26
CA SER A 555 -16.45 -38.35 -5.57
C SER A 555 -15.62 -38.30 -4.29
N LEU A 556 -16.03 -39.12 -3.33
CA LEU A 556 -15.31 -39.36 -2.09
C LEU A 556 -14.84 -40.82 -2.08
N THR A 557 -13.53 -41.00 -2.01
CA THR A 557 -12.89 -42.29 -1.77
C THR A 557 -12.67 -42.49 -0.27
N MET A 558 -13.08 -43.64 0.23
CA MET A 558 -12.97 -44.06 1.63
C MET A 558 -12.16 -45.36 1.69
N ARG A 559 -11.02 -45.34 2.37
CA ARG A 559 -10.16 -46.52 2.56
C ARG A 559 -10.14 -46.94 4.02
N ASN A 560 -10.64 -48.14 4.30
CA ASN A 560 -10.56 -48.75 5.62
C ASN A 560 -9.18 -49.39 5.83
N ARG A 561 -8.48 -48.94 6.88
CA ARG A 561 -7.16 -49.41 7.31
C ARG A 561 -7.27 -50.42 8.46
N SER A 562 -8.44 -50.62 9.04
CA SER A 562 -8.69 -51.70 9.99
C SER A 562 -8.58 -53.05 9.29
N MET A 563 -7.92 -54.00 9.95
CA MET A 563 -7.84 -55.40 9.50
C MET A 563 -9.08 -56.22 9.88
N THR A 564 -9.90 -55.73 10.82
CA THR A 564 -10.96 -56.56 11.44
C THR A 564 -12.33 -55.89 11.54
N LYS A 565 -12.43 -54.57 11.43
CA LYS A 565 -13.69 -53.84 11.64
C LYS A 565 -14.30 -53.33 10.33
N ASN A 566 -15.60 -53.58 10.16
CA ASN A 566 -16.43 -52.81 9.22
C ASN A 566 -16.71 -51.44 9.82
N HIS A 567 -16.93 -50.43 8.99
CA HIS A 567 -17.39 -49.13 9.46
C HIS A 567 -18.57 -48.63 8.61
N PRO A 568 -19.76 -48.43 9.20
CA PRO A 568 -20.87 -47.76 8.55
C PRO A 568 -20.59 -46.25 8.47
N VAL A 569 -20.57 -45.72 7.26
CA VAL A 569 -20.30 -44.33 6.94
C VAL A 569 -21.50 -43.71 6.24
N SER A 570 -22.01 -42.61 6.78
CA SER A 570 -22.97 -41.72 6.14
C SER A 570 -22.23 -40.57 5.45
N VAL A 571 -22.41 -40.36 4.16
CA VAL A 571 -21.75 -39.31 3.37
C VAL A 571 -22.81 -38.36 2.81
N ILE A 572 -22.56 -37.06 2.89
CA ILE A 572 -23.30 -36.02 2.20
C ILE A 572 -22.34 -35.39 1.19
N LEU A 573 -22.66 -35.51 -0.09
CA LEU A 573 -22.00 -34.73 -1.13
C LEU A 573 -22.93 -33.59 -1.53
N ARG A 574 -22.38 -32.38 -1.65
CA ARG A 574 -23.14 -31.17 -1.96
C ARG A 574 -22.36 -30.26 -2.89
N VAL A 575 -23.09 -29.64 -3.81
CA VAL A 575 -22.58 -28.64 -4.74
C VAL A 575 -23.47 -27.41 -4.63
N ASP A 576 -22.85 -26.28 -4.31
CA ASP A 576 -23.48 -24.97 -4.21
C ASP A 576 -22.89 -24.03 -5.27
N ALA A 577 -23.69 -23.11 -5.80
CA ALA A 577 -23.21 -22.05 -6.67
C ALA A 577 -22.78 -20.86 -5.80
N VAL A 578 -21.60 -20.30 -6.08
CA VAL A 578 -20.98 -19.25 -5.26
C VAL A 578 -20.48 -18.09 -6.12
N THR A 579 -20.50 -16.89 -5.55
CA THR A 579 -19.88 -15.72 -6.20
C THR A 579 -18.35 -15.87 -6.22
N TYR A 580 -17.67 -15.03 -7.01
CA TYR A 580 -16.19 -15.00 -7.05
C TYR A 580 -15.52 -14.68 -5.69
N GLN A 581 -16.28 -14.17 -4.72
CA GLN A 581 -15.81 -13.87 -3.35
C GLN A 581 -16.03 -15.06 -2.40
N GLY A 582 -16.48 -16.22 -2.89
CA GLY A 582 -16.85 -17.39 -2.08
C GLY A 582 -18.22 -17.29 -1.40
N LYS A 583 -18.97 -16.20 -1.62
CA LYS A 583 -20.32 -16.06 -1.02
C LYS A 583 -21.31 -17.01 -1.68
N PHE A 584 -22.05 -17.75 -0.85
CA PHE A 584 -23.14 -18.63 -1.25
C PHE A 584 -24.22 -17.88 -2.06
N VAL A 585 -24.66 -18.48 -3.18
CA VAL A 585 -25.76 -17.97 -4.00
C VAL A 585 -26.96 -18.89 -3.95
N ALA A 586 -26.79 -20.17 -4.30
CA ALA A 586 -27.87 -21.15 -4.30
C ALA A 586 -27.33 -22.58 -4.29
N ALA A 587 -28.07 -23.52 -3.70
CA ALA A 587 -27.71 -24.94 -3.75
C ALA A 587 -28.01 -25.53 -5.13
N VAL A 588 -27.05 -26.24 -5.73
CA VAL A 588 -27.18 -26.90 -7.04
C VAL A 588 -27.73 -28.31 -6.86
N LYS A 589 -27.04 -29.12 -6.04
CA LYS A 589 -27.40 -30.53 -5.81
C LYS A 589 -26.83 -31.02 -4.48
N SER A 590 -27.52 -31.93 -3.83
CA SER A 590 -27.00 -32.65 -2.67
C SER A 590 -27.56 -34.07 -2.63
N GLU A 591 -26.71 -35.04 -2.29
CA GLU A 591 -27.10 -36.43 -2.10
C GLU A 591 -26.51 -37.01 -0.81
N HIS A 592 -27.25 -37.95 -0.23
CA HIS A 592 -26.90 -38.65 0.99
C HIS A 592 -26.67 -40.13 0.69
N PHE A 593 -25.48 -40.63 1.02
CA PHE A 593 -25.08 -42.02 0.87
C PHE A 593 -24.92 -42.67 2.24
N LYS A 594 -25.31 -43.93 2.37
CA LYS A 594 -24.96 -44.77 3.52
C LYS A 594 -24.21 -45.99 3.00
N VAL A 595 -22.96 -46.15 3.42
CA VAL A 595 -22.04 -47.17 2.91
C VAL A 595 -21.39 -47.89 4.07
N ASN A 596 -21.27 -49.21 3.98
CA ASN A 596 -20.53 -50.00 4.97
C ASN A 596 -19.16 -50.40 4.40
N VAL A 597 -18.09 -49.73 4.85
CA VAL A 597 -16.74 -49.93 4.31
C VAL A 597 -16.06 -51.11 5.03
N LYS A 598 -15.85 -52.21 4.30
CA LYS A 598 -15.26 -53.46 4.81
C LYS A 598 -13.78 -53.30 5.19
N PRO A 599 -13.21 -54.16 6.05
CA PRO A 599 -11.80 -54.10 6.43
C PRO A 599 -10.90 -54.17 5.20
N GLU A 600 -9.79 -53.43 5.23
CA GLU A 600 -8.79 -53.38 4.16
C GLU A 600 -9.35 -53.05 2.75
N SER A 601 -10.56 -52.50 2.67
CA SER A 601 -11.24 -52.20 1.41
C SER A 601 -11.29 -50.70 1.13
N THR A 602 -11.46 -50.36 -0.15
CA THR A 602 -11.72 -48.99 -0.60
C THR A 602 -13.11 -48.93 -1.22
N HIS A 603 -13.90 -47.92 -0.85
CA HIS A 603 -15.22 -47.65 -1.41
C HIS A 603 -15.27 -46.21 -1.93
N GLU A 604 -15.96 -45.99 -3.03
CA GLU A 604 -16.16 -44.68 -3.63
C GLU A 604 -17.66 -44.36 -3.70
N VAL A 605 -18.04 -43.15 -3.28
CA VAL A 605 -19.38 -42.59 -3.53
C VAL A 605 -19.25 -41.39 -4.45
N LYS A 606 -20.24 -41.21 -5.33
CA LYS A 606 -20.14 -40.28 -6.46
C LYS A 606 -21.45 -39.52 -6.65
N LEU A 607 -21.35 -38.21 -6.72
CA LEU A 607 -22.42 -37.27 -7.05
C LEU A 607 -22.19 -36.70 -8.44
N THR A 608 -23.04 -37.04 -9.40
CA THR A 608 -23.00 -36.48 -10.77
C THR A 608 -23.91 -35.27 -10.86
N VAL A 609 -23.37 -34.12 -11.26
CA VAL A 609 -24.11 -32.89 -11.52
C VAL A 609 -24.22 -32.68 -13.04
N THR A 610 -25.46 -32.60 -13.52
CA THR A 610 -25.79 -32.41 -14.94
C THR A 610 -25.86 -30.94 -15.34
N TYR A 611 -25.72 -30.64 -16.63
CA TYR A 611 -25.85 -29.27 -17.15
C TYR A 611 -27.20 -28.66 -16.80
N GLU A 612 -28.29 -29.43 -16.87
CA GLU A 612 -29.65 -28.96 -16.56
C GLU A 612 -29.81 -28.55 -15.09
N GLU A 613 -29.04 -29.14 -14.17
CA GLU A 613 -29.06 -28.81 -12.75
C GLU A 613 -28.32 -27.50 -12.48
N TYR A 614 -27.10 -27.33 -12.99
CA TYR A 614 -26.31 -26.13 -12.71
C TYR A 614 -26.62 -24.92 -13.61
N SER A 615 -27.07 -25.13 -14.84
CA SER A 615 -27.39 -24.03 -15.78
C SER A 615 -28.59 -23.17 -15.37
N ARG A 616 -29.43 -23.67 -14.46
CA ARG A 616 -30.58 -22.93 -13.90
C ARG A 616 -30.14 -21.77 -13.01
N ILE A 617 -28.94 -21.85 -12.44
CA ILE A 617 -28.43 -20.87 -11.49
C ILE A 617 -27.42 -20.00 -12.23
N LYS A 618 -27.81 -18.75 -12.49
CA LYS A 618 -26.93 -17.77 -13.11
C LYS A 618 -26.01 -17.17 -12.06
N VAL A 619 -24.76 -17.60 -12.04
CA VAL A 619 -23.73 -17.04 -11.17
C VAL A 619 -22.54 -16.57 -12.00
N ASP A 620 -22.05 -15.37 -11.67
CA ASP A 620 -20.90 -14.77 -12.32
C ASP A 620 -19.71 -15.73 -12.29
N GLN A 621 -19.04 -15.88 -13.44
CA GLN A 621 -17.89 -16.77 -13.65
C GLN A 621 -18.15 -18.29 -13.55
N SER A 622 -19.38 -18.73 -13.30
CA SER A 622 -19.74 -20.17 -13.19
C SER A 622 -18.89 -20.91 -12.15
N ALA A 623 -18.73 -20.30 -10.98
CA ALA A 623 -18.04 -20.86 -9.83
C ALA A 623 -18.99 -21.67 -8.93
N PHE A 624 -18.53 -22.82 -8.49
CA PHE A 624 -19.23 -23.75 -7.63
C PHE A 624 -18.37 -24.05 -6.41
N ASN A 625 -19.00 -24.19 -5.26
CA ASN A 625 -18.39 -24.77 -4.10
C ASN A 625 -18.86 -26.22 -3.97
N ILE A 626 -17.90 -27.14 -3.86
CA ILE A 626 -18.15 -28.56 -3.64
C ILE A 626 -17.83 -28.86 -2.19
N SER A 627 -18.77 -29.44 -1.45
CA SER A 627 -18.58 -29.85 -0.08
C SER A 627 -18.95 -31.33 0.10
N CYS A 628 -18.20 -31.97 0.98
CA CYS A 628 -18.34 -33.37 1.34
C CYS A 628 -18.28 -33.47 2.85
N LEU A 629 -19.30 -34.08 3.45
CA LEU A 629 -19.34 -34.43 4.86
C LEU A 629 -19.53 -35.94 5.01
N ALA A 630 -18.55 -36.65 5.54
CA ALA A 630 -18.70 -38.06 5.91
C ALA A 630 -18.78 -38.21 7.43
N SER A 631 -19.57 -39.17 7.92
CA SER A 631 -19.78 -39.46 9.34
C SER A 631 -19.78 -40.97 9.56
N ILE A 632 -18.97 -41.47 10.48
CA ILE A 632 -18.94 -42.88 10.87
C ILE A 632 -19.93 -43.07 12.02
N GLU A 633 -20.99 -43.86 11.82
CA GLU A 633 -22.10 -43.96 12.77
C GLU A 633 -21.65 -44.52 14.15
N GLU A 634 -20.68 -45.43 14.16
CA GLU A 634 -20.19 -46.11 15.39
C GLU A 634 -19.27 -45.24 16.24
N THR A 635 -18.29 -44.57 15.61
CA THR A 635 -17.30 -43.76 16.33
C THR A 635 -17.75 -42.30 16.46
N LYS A 636 -18.86 -41.93 15.80
CA LYS A 636 -19.29 -40.54 15.59
C LYS A 636 -18.18 -39.68 14.99
N PHE A 637 -17.19 -40.26 14.32
CA PHE A 637 -16.15 -39.53 13.62
C PHE A 637 -16.75 -38.85 12.39
N GLU A 638 -16.31 -37.64 12.06
CA GLU A 638 -16.81 -36.90 10.90
C GLU A 638 -15.62 -36.31 10.17
N TYR A 639 -15.65 -36.42 8.86
CA TYR A 639 -14.69 -35.87 7.93
C TYR A 639 -15.40 -34.82 7.08
N TYR A 640 -14.74 -33.70 6.82
CA TYR A 640 -15.23 -32.72 5.89
C TYR A 640 -14.15 -32.33 4.89
N ALA A 641 -14.55 -32.21 3.64
CA ALA A 641 -13.73 -31.62 2.61
C ALA A 641 -14.58 -30.65 1.81
N GLN A 642 -13.96 -29.56 1.41
CA GLN A 642 -14.55 -28.56 0.54
C GLN A 642 -13.50 -28.11 -0.45
N ASP A 643 -13.95 -27.76 -1.64
CA ASP A 643 -13.13 -27.12 -2.65
C ASP A 643 -13.98 -26.19 -3.53
N ASP A 644 -13.32 -25.21 -4.16
CA ASP A 644 -13.94 -24.32 -5.12
C ASP A 644 -13.59 -24.76 -6.54
N PHE A 645 -14.62 -25.03 -7.32
CA PHE A 645 -14.53 -25.52 -8.68
C PHE A 645 -15.14 -24.53 -9.66
N ARG A 646 -14.43 -24.22 -10.75
CA ARG A 646 -14.95 -23.41 -11.86
C ARG A 646 -15.03 -24.25 -13.12
N VAL A 647 -16.21 -24.30 -13.74
CA VAL A 647 -16.32 -24.91 -15.08
C VAL A 647 -15.54 -24.09 -16.10
N ARG A 648 -14.69 -24.76 -16.87
CA ARG A 648 -13.87 -24.11 -17.89
C ARG A 648 -14.74 -23.67 -19.07
N LYS A 649 -14.74 -22.37 -19.34
CA LYS A 649 -15.35 -21.79 -20.54
C LYS A 649 -14.39 -21.91 -21.74
N PRO A 650 -14.91 -21.97 -22.98
CA PRO A 650 -14.06 -22.03 -24.17
C PRO A 650 -13.35 -20.69 -24.37
N ASP A 651 -12.15 -20.73 -24.95
CA ASP A 651 -11.39 -19.53 -25.31
C ASP A 651 -11.75 -19.10 -26.74
N ILE A 652 -11.81 -17.79 -26.99
CA ILE A 652 -11.95 -17.27 -28.36
C ILE A 652 -10.63 -17.48 -29.10
N LYS A 653 -10.68 -18.12 -30.25
CA LYS A 653 -9.54 -18.24 -31.15
C LYS A 653 -9.54 -17.06 -32.10
N ILE A 654 -8.39 -16.40 -32.24
CA ILE A 654 -8.16 -15.28 -33.15
C ILE A 654 -6.97 -15.67 -34.02
N VAL A 655 -7.11 -15.57 -35.35
CA VAL A 655 -6.05 -15.88 -36.31
C VAL A 655 -5.96 -14.77 -37.34
N LEU A 656 -4.76 -14.26 -37.55
CA LEU A 656 -4.46 -13.33 -38.64
C LEU A 656 -4.36 -14.09 -39.96
N ARG A 657 -4.96 -13.56 -41.04
CA ARG A 657 -4.80 -14.13 -42.39
C ARG A 657 -3.45 -13.78 -43.01
N GLU A 658 -2.88 -12.66 -42.60
CA GLU A 658 -1.68 -12.06 -43.20
C GLU A 658 -0.69 -11.65 -42.09
N THR A 659 0.55 -11.33 -42.46
CA THR A 659 1.50 -10.71 -41.53
C THR A 659 1.09 -9.28 -41.25
N ALA A 660 1.11 -8.86 -39.98
CA ALA A 660 0.75 -7.49 -39.62
C ALA A 660 1.87 -6.52 -39.99
N VAL A 661 1.55 -5.51 -40.81
CA VAL A 661 2.49 -4.45 -41.23
C VAL A 661 1.89 -3.09 -40.88
N GLU A 662 2.73 -2.18 -40.40
CA GLU A 662 2.36 -0.81 -40.05
C GLU A 662 1.63 -0.10 -41.21
N THR A 663 0.51 0.55 -40.91
CA THR A 663 -0.39 1.27 -41.85
C THR A 663 -1.06 0.41 -42.94
N VAL A 664 -0.96 -0.92 -42.88
CA VAL A 664 -1.62 -1.81 -43.84
C VAL A 664 -2.85 -2.45 -43.20
N PRO A 665 -4.04 -2.39 -43.84
CA PRO A 665 -5.21 -3.11 -43.36
C PRO A 665 -4.96 -4.61 -43.34
N ILE A 666 -5.28 -5.26 -42.23
CA ILE A 666 -5.17 -6.70 -42.04
C ILE A 666 -6.52 -7.28 -41.65
N THR A 667 -6.79 -8.50 -42.13
CA THR A 667 -8.01 -9.24 -41.79
C THR A 667 -7.72 -10.38 -40.82
N ALA A 668 -8.58 -10.51 -39.82
CA ALA A 668 -8.49 -11.54 -38.79
C ALA A 668 -9.83 -12.30 -38.68
N ASP A 669 -9.70 -13.61 -38.54
CA ASP A 669 -10.80 -14.51 -38.23
C ASP A 669 -10.85 -14.73 -36.72
N LEU A 670 -12.06 -14.74 -36.17
CA LEU A 670 -12.28 -15.17 -34.79
C LEU A 670 -13.43 -16.16 -34.68
N TRP A 671 -13.29 -17.12 -33.79
CA TRP A 671 -14.38 -18.03 -33.48
C TRP A 671 -14.32 -18.58 -32.06
N VAL A 672 -15.48 -19.01 -31.57
CA VAL A 672 -15.65 -19.82 -30.37
C VAL A 672 -16.58 -20.97 -30.67
N GLU A 673 -16.22 -22.18 -30.23
CA GLU A 673 -17.07 -23.36 -30.34
C GLU A 673 -18.15 -23.31 -29.24
N ASN A 674 -19.39 -23.71 -29.56
CA ASN A 674 -20.45 -23.85 -28.57
C ASN A 674 -20.28 -25.16 -27.79
N PRO A 675 -19.86 -25.12 -26.52
CA PRO A 675 -19.66 -26.32 -25.72
C PRO A 675 -20.97 -26.78 -25.04
N LEU A 676 -22.04 -25.99 -25.12
CA LEU A 676 -23.29 -26.27 -24.42
C LEU A 676 -24.15 -27.28 -25.20
N PRO A 677 -24.92 -28.12 -24.50
CA PRO A 677 -25.89 -29.02 -25.13
C PRO A 677 -27.12 -28.27 -25.68
N VAL A 678 -27.16 -26.94 -25.55
CA VAL A 678 -28.24 -26.06 -26.04
C VAL A 678 -27.71 -25.02 -27.04
N PRO A 679 -28.56 -24.51 -27.95
CA PRO A 679 -28.14 -23.47 -28.90
C PRO A 679 -27.85 -22.12 -28.23
N LEU A 680 -26.74 -21.47 -28.59
CA LEU A 680 -26.41 -20.11 -28.17
C LEU A 680 -27.26 -19.10 -28.96
N ARG A 681 -27.97 -18.22 -28.26
CA ARG A 681 -28.84 -17.20 -28.87
C ARG A 681 -28.31 -15.80 -28.60
N LYS A 682 -28.52 -14.92 -29.59
CA LYS A 682 -28.09 -13.50 -29.54
C LYS A 682 -26.59 -13.36 -29.25
N GLY A 683 -25.75 -14.20 -29.88
CA GLY A 683 -24.30 -14.10 -29.74
C GLY A 683 -23.78 -12.77 -30.29
N GLU A 684 -22.85 -12.14 -29.58
CA GLU A 684 -22.15 -10.92 -30.01
C GLU A 684 -20.67 -11.02 -29.61
N PHE A 685 -19.79 -10.81 -30.57
CA PHE A 685 -18.37 -10.53 -30.30
C PHE A 685 -18.17 -9.03 -30.10
N THR A 686 -17.38 -8.65 -29.10
CA THR A 686 -16.84 -7.30 -28.93
C THR A 686 -15.32 -7.37 -29.04
N ILE A 687 -14.76 -6.66 -30.01
CA ILE A 687 -13.35 -6.78 -30.41
C ILE A 687 -12.64 -5.44 -30.24
N GLU A 688 -11.42 -5.50 -29.73
CA GLU A 688 -10.50 -4.39 -29.57
C GLU A 688 -9.17 -4.76 -30.24
N ALA A 689 -8.70 -3.91 -31.15
CA ALA A 689 -7.49 -4.13 -31.94
C ALA A 689 -6.77 -2.80 -32.17
N PRO A 690 -5.46 -2.81 -32.48
CA PRO A 690 -4.67 -1.61 -32.73
C PRO A 690 -5.26 -0.71 -33.82
N GLY A 691 -5.26 0.60 -33.59
CA GLY A 691 -5.74 1.59 -34.57
C GLY A 691 -7.26 1.75 -34.67
N LEU A 692 -8.04 1.01 -33.89
CA LEU A 692 -9.50 1.19 -33.83
C LEU A 692 -9.90 2.25 -32.81
N GLU A 693 -10.61 3.30 -33.24
CA GLU A 693 -11.16 4.33 -32.34
C GLU A 693 -12.33 3.83 -31.47
N ARG A 694 -13.04 2.80 -31.93
CA ARG A 694 -14.19 2.19 -31.25
C ARG A 694 -14.14 0.68 -31.37
N LYS A 695 -14.66 -0.01 -30.35
CA LYS A 695 -14.77 -1.47 -30.33
C LYS A 695 -15.69 -1.96 -31.45
N ILE A 696 -15.26 -2.99 -32.17
CA ILE A 696 -16.08 -3.63 -33.21
C ILE A 696 -17.07 -4.58 -32.51
N LYS A 697 -18.33 -4.56 -32.95
CA LYS A 697 -19.36 -5.48 -32.47
C LYS A 697 -19.89 -6.34 -33.61
N LEU A 698 -19.71 -7.66 -33.52
CA LEU A 698 -20.19 -8.61 -34.53
C LEU A 698 -21.30 -9.47 -33.94
N LYS A 699 -22.51 -9.35 -34.49
CA LYS A 699 -23.63 -10.20 -34.11
C LYS A 699 -23.54 -11.53 -34.83
N VAL A 700 -23.67 -12.60 -34.07
CA VAL A 700 -23.67 -13.98 -34.57
C VAL A 700 -25.10 -14.51 -34.56
N LYS A 701 -25.47 -15.27 -35.58
CA LYS A 701 -26.74 -16.00 -35.62
C LYS A 701 -26.78 -17.05 -34.51
N THR A 702 -27.93 -17.68 -34.31
CA THR A 702 -28.04 -18.80 -33.37
C THR A 702 -27.06 -19.90 -33.75
N VAL A 703 -26.29 -20.40 -32.78
CA VAL A 703 -25.25 -21.42 -32.97
C VAL A 703 -25.68 -22.69 -32.25
N GLY A 704 -25.79 -23.81 -32.97
CA GLY A 704 -26.17 -25.10 -32.42
C GLY A 704 -25.08 -25.70 -31.52
N PRO A 705 -25.39 -26.76 -30.74
CA PRO A 705 -24.40 -27.50 -29.96
C PRO A 705 -23.24 -28.00 -30.83
N GLY A 706 -21.99 -27.79 -30.41
CA GLY A 706 -20.78 -28.18 -31.14
C GLY A 706 -20.44 -27.34 -32.39
N GLU A 707 -21.33 -26.42 -32.81
CA GLU A 707 -21.07 -25.50 -33.91
C GLU A 707 -20.21 -24.30 -33.46
N LYS A 708 -19.60 -23.59 -34.42
CA LYS A 708 -18.75 -22.43 -34.15
C LYS A 708 -19.51 -21.12 -34.37
N ALA A 709 -19.51 -20.28 -33.36
CA ALA A 709 -19.76 -18.85 -33.52
C ALA A 709 -18.52 -18.23 -34.16
N ALA A 710 -18.60 -17.81 -35.42
CA ALA A 710 -17.47 -17.23 -36.14
C ALA A 710 -17.77 -15.80 -36.61
N GLY A 711 -16.72 -15.01 -36.76
CA GLY A 711 -16.77 -13.67 -37.32
C GLY A 711 -15.45 -13.32 -38.01
N GLU A 712 -15.51 -12.30 -38.86
CA GLU A 712 -14.36 -11.71 -39.53
C GLU A 712 -14.34 -10.22 -39.18
N PHE A 713 -13.14 -9.68 -38.95
CA PHE A 713 -12.94 -8.23 -38.78
C PHE A 713 -11.61 -7.80 -39.37
N SER A 714 -11.54 -6.53 -39.77
CA SER A 714 -10.32 -5.92 -40.26
C SER A 714 -9.94 -4.72 -39.39
N PHE A 715 -8.64 -4.47 -39.26
CA PHE A 715 -8.09 -3.32 -38.56
C PHE A 715 -6.79 -2.88 -39.22
N THR A 716 -6.31 -1.68 -38.88
CA THR A 716 -5.07 -1.14 -39.46
C THR A 716 -4.15 -0.70 -38.32
N PRO A 717 -3.04 -1.42 -38.07
CA PRO A 717 -2.08 -1.04 -37.04
C PRO A 717 -1.46 0.33 -37.33
N PRO A 718 -1.47 1.26 -36.36
CA PRO A 718 -1.01 2.63 -36.60
C PRO A 718 0.52 2.72 -36.64
N THR A 719 1.23 1.88 -35.90
CA THR A 719 2.69 1.85 -35.81
C THR A 719 3.23 0.42 -35.74
N SER A 720 4.53 0.23 -35.98
CA SER A 720 5.24 -1.04 -35.76
C SER A 720 5.50 -1.29 -34.26
N GLY A 721 5.65 -2.57 -33.87
CA GLY A 721 5.82 -3.00 -32.48
C GLY A 721 4.96 -4.19 -32.08
N VAL A 722 4.99 -4.56 -30.79
CA VAL A 722 4.16 -5.63 -30.24
C VAL A 722 2.83 -5.06 -29.77
N PHE A 723 1.73 -5.63 -30.24
CA PHE A 723 0.38 -5.24 -29.89
C PHE A 723 -0.48 -6.45 -29.50
N THR A 724 -1.59 -6.21 -28.84
CA THR A 724 -2.55 -7.26 -28.48
C THR A 724 -3.91 -6.97 -29.10
N VAL A 725 -4.47 -7.98 -29.76
CA VAL A 725 -5.87 -8.01 -30.17
C VAL A 725 -6.65 -8.78 -29.11
N ALA A 726 -7.76 -8.24 -28.64
CA ALA A 726 -8.60 -8.86 -27.62
C ALA A 726 -10.05 -8.93 -28.07
N ALA A 727 -10.71 -10.03 -27.79
CA ALA A 727 -12.13 -10.23 -28.07
C ALA A 727 -12.87 -10.74 -26.83
N LYS A 728 -14.14 -10.38 -26.73
CA LYS A 728 -15.11 -10.98 -25.81
C LYS A 728 -16.32 -11.51 -26.58
N PHE A 729 -16.89 -12.61 -26.12
CA PHE A 729 -18.11 -13.18 -26.67
C PHE A 729 -19.18 -13.25 -25.57
N VAL A 730 -20.38 -12.80 -25.89
CA VAL A 730 -21.54 -12.87 -25.00
C VAL A 730 -22.74 -13.39 -25.78
N SER A 731 -23.50 -14.28 -25.17
CA SER A 731 -24.79 -14.78 -25.64
C SER A 731 -25.77 -14.83 -24.47
N LYS A 732 -27.01 -15.26 -24.71
CA LYS A 732 -28.00 -15.40 -23.63
C LYS A 732 -27.64 -16.55 -22.66
N GLU A 733 -27.00 -17.60 -23.16
CA GLU A 733 -26.71 -18.84 -22.43
C GLU A 733 -25.25 -18.93 -21.94
N MET A 734 -24.35 -18.15 -22.52
CA MET A 734 -22.92 -18.14 -22.19
C MET A 734 -22.35 -16.72 -22.23
N ASP A 735 -21.67 -16.32 -21.16
CA ASP A 735 -21.00 -15.03 -20.98
C ASP A 735 -19.55 -15.22 -20.52
N ASP A 736 -18.82 -14.12 -20.29
CA ASP A 736 -17.44 -14.12 -19.77
C ASP A 736 -16.49 -15.07 -20.55
N VAL A 737 -16.64 -15.09 -21.87
CA VAL A 737 -15.74 -15.78 -22.80
C VAL A 737 -14.84 -14.72 -23.43
N ASP A 738 -13.53 -14.90 -23.30
CA ASP A 738 -12.53 -14.00 -23.87
C ASP A 738 -11.47 -14.75 -24.66
N GLY A 739 -10.72 -14.01 -25.45
CA GLY A 739 -9.53 -14.50 -26.11
C GLY A 739 -8.68 -13.33 -26.57
N HIS A 740 -7.39 -13.58 -26.69
CA HIS A 740 -6.44 -12.57 -27.14
C HIS A 740 -5.40 -13.19 -28.06
N LEU A 741 -4.80 -12.35 -28.89
CA LEU A 741 -3.69 -12.69 -29.75
C LEU A 741 -2.67 -11.55 -29.66
N GLU A 742 -1.45 -11.89 -29.25
CA GLU A 742 -0.31 -10.99 -29.39
C GLU A 742 0.16 -11.02 -30.84
N ILE A 743 0.34 -9.83 -31.42
CA ILE A 743 0.76 -9.65 -32.81
C ILE A 743 2.02 -8.80 -32.83
N LEU A 744 3.00 -9.21 -33.63
CA LEU A 744 4.16 -8.40 -33.98
C LEU A 744 3.85 -7.66 -35.28
N VAL A 745 3.81 -6.34 -35.23
CA VAL A 745 3.59 -5.48 -36.40
C VAL A 745 4.94 -5.07 -36.96
N GLU A 746 5.24 -5.53 -38.17
CA GLU A 746 6.47 -5.21 -38.88
C GLU A 746 6.47 -3.76 -39.39
N PRO A 747 7.63 -3.08 -39.40
CA PRO A 747 7.75 -1.78 -40.03
C PRO A 747 7.49 -1.88 -41.53
N LYS A 748 6.83 -0.87 -42.09
CA LYS A 748 6.62 -0.80 -43.53
C LYS A 748 7.96 -0.66 -44.23
N LYS A 749 8.36 -1.65 -45.04
CA LYS A 749 9.58 -1.57 -45.85
C LYS A 749 9.42 -0.41 -46.83
N GLU A 750 10.26 0.62 -46.70
CA GLU A 750 10.38 1.67 -47.71
C GLU A 750 10.83 1.00 -49.02
N GLN A 751 10.01 1.13 -50.07
CA GLN A 751 10.49 0.81 -51.41
C GLN A 751 11.59 1.82 -51.74
N PRO A 752 12.79 1.39 -52.17
CA PRO A 752 13.79 2.33 -52.63
C PRO A 752 13.20 3.11 -53.80
N ASN A 753 13.13 4.44 -53.64
CA ASN A 753 12.74 5.36 -54.71
C ASN A 753 13.58 5.02 -55.96
N THR A 754 12.89 4.62 -57.03
CA THR A 754 13.48 4.45 -58.37
C THR A 754 13.46 5.75 -59.13
#